data_AF-A0A815PRA4-F1
#
_entry.id   AF-A0A815PRA4-F1
#
_cell.length_a   1.000
_cell.length_b   1.000
_cell.length_c   1.000
_cell.angle_alpha   90.00
_cell.angle_beta   90.00
_cell.angle_gamma   90.00
#
_symmetry.space_group_name_H-M   'P 1'
#
loop_
_entity.id
_entity.type
_entity.pdbx_description
1 polymer ?
#
loop_
_entity_poly.entity_id
_entity_poly.type
_entity_poly.pdbx_seq_one_letter_code
_entity_poly.pdbx_strand_id
1 'polypeptide(L)'
;MLLVESYVASNILSNTITTPSSDSSLLVNKIRTFSESSPTEYHVNSIKQIWFNKLVTFIEEENLVLELSNWAESKAKQSRLFDFWYFMLRHLFEPLMILYCSIRTSNFKSRNACVARIAPLFFSSNHRNYARLCAQHLYDLSNASPYLLNRLSKSFSVVRTERPFSNIALDQTIESSINKYGKSHGGISGKFTNDTIDVWTNSFAYRATLSSILHEIYEVETHANSLDSHIESTPERQMKDNKDLRIILMKLKQEEIFSSNAPQFRKLFSGKIIHDDIINSITSSFVRGEEAMRSYIVDRLINKTIKIDEPLTTMTFLKLSDADHYVPGERPNTKKKNLLNTHSRDLSKNLNSIDRLMRDAVIVAEQRNITLSSVFSHEFTIAPLSLCDLRDYNIMYQQNKSSIIDYIKSQFSTSFSSSPPSIHETQALIIDGRSILQIKPVGKRVTVRQYANQLLKMIIVYNFNSFNRIDVVFDSPSYDLKCDDVFDSDYHQLVMNNEAIIASRIRECWSASTSIQALPDGKVLVIAGPDESSVTLKKYCDPINDYLLVSNHAEAATRLFIHAQAISYENIKSIVCQSYDTDVIILGIAHALSLDVNNFFIKSFNTKGKFYTYINIREIALAIKKKFLIDPIILLVIHALSVDGISCAERLLLDCYSYTNTASSLDDLRATVASSSFKQNRASFVAPTLPPTSDAFYFHCQRAARQIQIWSQVYQSDMTIQTVENSEGYEIRQNDVQLKWLSLSCFPTDDRLSNSISTSRPLSQPVTSTPQKLKFTTITSRRAMTQENATTYEDISIVSFSPFQDIEK
;
A
#
# COMPACT_ATOMS: atom_id res chain seq x y z
N MET A 1 -21.03 2.89 -33.83
CA MET A 1 -21.03 3.71 -32.61
C MET A 1 -22.38 4.37 -32.38
N LEU A 2 -22.97 5.01 -33.39
CA LEU A 2 -24.40 5.38 -33.40
C LEU A 2 -25.35 4.20 -33.11
N LEU A 3 -25.00 2.98 -33.53
CA LEU A 3 -25.70 1.74 -33.11
C LEU A 3 -25.55 1.40 -31.63
N VAL A 4 -24.43 1.78 -30.99
CA VAL A 4 -24.19 1.58 -29.55
C VAL A 4 -24.88 2.69 -28.76
N GLU A 5 -24.84 3.94 -29.24
CA GLU A 5 -25.62 5.04 -28.70
C GLU A 5 -27.13 4.79 -28.84
N SER A 6 -27.58 4.22 -29.96
CA SER A 6 -28.95 3.75 -30.19
C SER A 6 -29.31 2.55 -29.33
N TYR A 7 -28.39 1.60 -29.09
CA TYR A 7 -28.63 0.45 -28.20
C TYR A 7 -28.66 0.86 -26.72
N VAL A 8 -27.80 1.78 -26.30
CA VAL A 8 -27.80 2.38 -24.96
C VAL A 8 -29.05 3.23 -24.77
N ALA A 9 -29.39 4.08 -25.75
CA ALA A 9 -30.65 4.83 -25.76
C ALA A 9 -31.85 3.88 -25.68
N SER A 10 -31.89 2.82 -26.50
CA SER A 10 -32.97 1.82 -26.54
C SER A 10 -33.14 1.08 -25.21
N ASN A 11 -32.06 0.60 -24.59
CA ASN A 11 -32.14 -0.11 -23.29
C ASN A 11 -32.42 0.84 -22.10
N ILE A 12 -31.97 2.10 -22.16
CA ILE A 12 -32.31 3.10 -21.15
C ILE A 12 -33.79 3.50 -21.31
N LEU A 13 -34.25 3.74 -22.54
CA LEU A 13 -35.64 4.10 -22.89
C LEU A 13 -36.64 2.98 -22.58
N SER A 14 -36.28 1.71 -22.82
CA SER A 14 -37.13 0.56 -22.49
C SER A 14 -37.40 0.42 -20.99
N ASN A 15 -36.49 0.92 -20.15
CA ASN A 15 -36.60 0.86 -18.70
C ASN A 15 -37.15 2.15 -18.06
N THR A 16 -37.39 3.22 -18.84
CA THR A 16 -37.75 4.55 -18.31
C THR A 16 -39.10 5.11 -18.77
N ILE A 17 -39.79 4.51 -19.75
CA ILE A 17 -41.05 5.08 -20.23
C ILE A 17 -42.25 4.39 -19.58
N THR A 18 -42.77 5.00 -18.52
CA THR A 18 -44.21 4.95 -18.21
C THR A 18 -44.96 6.17 -18.75
N THR A 19 -44.27 7.21 -19.25
CA THR A 19 -44.89 8.32 -20.01
C THR A 19 -43.88 8.97 -20.96
N PRO A 20 -44.08 8.95 -22.29
CA PRO A 20 -43.20 9.64 -23.23
C PRO A 20 -43.63 11.10 -23.38
N SER A 21 -42.71 12.03 -23.12
CA SER A 21 -42.79 13.38 -23.70
C SER A 21 -42.64 13.30 -25.22
N SER A 22 -43.45 14.08 -25.95
CA SER A 22 -43.72 13.97 -27.39
C SER A 22 -42.48 13.90 -28.30
N ASP A 23 -41.41 14.63 -28.00
CA ASP A 23 -40.30 14.82 -28.95
C ASP A 23 -39.31 13.64 -28.99
N SER A 24 -39.09 12.97 -27.85
CA SER A 24 -38.23 11.78 -27.75
C SER A 24 -38.80 10.53 -28.44
N SER A 25 -40.10 10.53 -28.76
CA SER A 25 -40.76 9.41 -29.44
C SER A 25 -40.44 9.35 -30.93
N LEU A 26 -40.25 10.50 -31.58
CA LEU A 26 -40.07 10.58 -33.03
C LEU A 26 -38.70 10.04 -33.47
N LEU A 27 -37.62 10.46 -32.81
CA LEU A 27 -36.24 10.06 -33.11
C LEU A 27 -36.03 8.55 -32.95
N VAL A 28 -36.51 8.00 -31.82
CA VAL A 28 -36.42 6.58 -31.50
C VAL A 28 -37.25 5.77 -32.48
N ASN A 29 -38.43 6.26 -32.87
CA ASN A 29 -39.25 5.62 -33.88
C ASN A 29 -38.58 5.66 -35.26
N LYS A 30 -37.99 6.78 -35.68
CA LYS A 30 -37.24 6.89 -36.96
C LYS A 30 -36.09 5.89 -37.05
N ILE A 31 -35.28 5.78 -35.98
CA ILE A 31 -34.17 4.82 -35.93
C ILE A 31 -34.69 3.37 -35.86
N ARG A 32 -35.77 3.13 -35.11
CA ARG A 32 -36.42 1.81 -35.03
C ARG A 32 -36.98 1.39 -36.38
N THR A 33 -37.69 2.25 -37.10
CA THR A 33 -38.23 1.98 -38.43
C THR A 33 -37.11 1.68 -39.44
N PHE A 34 -36.00 2.42 -39.39
CA PHE A 34 -34.82 2.08 -40.21
C PHE A 34 -34.25 0.70 -39.83
N SER A 35 -34.11 0.42 -38.53
CA SER A 35 -33.60 -0.87 -38.03
C SER A 35 -34.52 -2.05 -38.40
N GLU A 36 -35.83 -1.85 -38.41
CA GLU A 36 -36.83 -2.86 -38.82
C GLU A 36 -36.81 -3.09 -40.33
N SER A 37 -36.42 -2.09 -41.11
CA SER A 37 -36.23 -2.23 -42.56
C SER A 37 -34.93 -2.96 -42.95
N SER A 38 -33.97 -3.01 -42.02
CA SER A 38 -32.68 -3.66 -42.22
C SER A 38 -32.75 -5.19 -41.99
N PRO A 39 -32.00 -6.00 -42.76
CA PRO A 39 -31.81 -7.41 -42.47
C PRO A 39 -31.26 -7.63 -41.05
N THR A 40 -31.74 -8.67 -40.36
CA THR A 40 -31.27 -9.10 -39.04
C THR A 40 -29.89 -9.76 -39.08
N GLU A 41 -29.52 -10.37 -40.21
CA GLU A 41 -28.20 -10.92 -40.48
C GLU A 41 -27.71 -10.51 -41.87
N TYR A 42 -26.43 -10.14 -41.96
CA TYR A 42 -25.79 -9.81 -43.23
C TYR A 42 -24.91 -10.98 -43.67
N HIS A 43 -25.43 -11.83 -44.56
CA HIS A 43 -24.69 -13.01 -45.05
C HIS A 43 -23.57 -12.66 -46.04
N VAL A 44 -23.54 -11.44 -46.59
CA VAL A 44 -22.52 -10.97 -47.55
C VAL A 44 -22.07 -9.55 -47.20
N ASN A 45 -20.75 -9.31 -47.21
CA ASN A 45 -20.15 -8.01 -46.88
C ASN A 45 -20.65 -6.85 -47.78
N SER A 46 -20.96 -7.12 -49.06
CA SER A 46 -21.50 -6.11 -49.98
C SER A 46 -22.87 -5.60 -49.55
N ILE A 47 -23.75 -6.48 -49.07
CA ILE A 47 -25.09 -6.13 -48.56
C ILE A 47 -24.96 -5.30 -47.29
N LYS A 48 -24.04 -5.69 -46.39
CA LYS A 48 -23.72 -4.92 -45.18
C LYS A 48 -23.26 -3.50 -45.51
N GLN A 49 -22.42 -3.35 -46.53
CA GLN A 49 -21.90 -2.04 -46.94
C GLN A 49 -22.97 -1.16 -47.59
N ILE A 50 -23.89 -1.74 -48.38
CA ILE A 50 -25.05 -1.02 -48.93
C ILE A 50 -25.93 -0.49 -47.80
N TRP A 51 -26.26 -1.33 -46.81
CA TRP A 51 -27.07 -0.92 -45.67
C TRP A 51 -26.38 0.09 -44.76
N PHE A 52 -25.05 -0.03 -44.59
CA PHE A 52 -24.27 0.98 -43.89
C PHE A 52 -24.32 2.33 -44.60
N ASN A 53 -24.15 2.37 -45.93
CA ASN A 53 -24.24 3.62 -46.68
C ASN A 53 -25.65 4.23 -46.60
N LYS A 54 -26.71 3.41 -46.70
CA LYS A 54 -28.09 3.86 -46.50
C LYS A 54 -28.31 4.45 -45.11
N LEU A 55 -27.71 3.85 -44.08
CA LEU A 55 -27.77 4.37 -42.72
C LEU A 55 -27.07 5.72 -42.60
N VAL A 56 -25.88 5.87 -43.21
CA VAL A 56 -25.13 7.13 -43.20
C VAL A 56 -25.93 8.22 -43.90
N THR A 57 -26.46 7.96 -45.10
CA THR A 57 -27.30 8.91 -45.84
C THR A 57 -28.55 9.28 -45.06
N PHE A 58 -29.24 8.31 -44.46
CA PHE A 58 -30.40 8.57 -43.60
C PHE A 58 -30.05 9.47 -42.40
N ILE A 59 -28.90 9.24 -41.77
CA ILE A 59 -28.43 10.05 -40.64
C ILE A 59 -28.11 11.49 -41.07
N GLU A 60 -27.53 11.67 -42.25
CA GLU A 60 -27.21 12.98 -42.82
C GLU A 60 -28.48 13.74 -43.24
N GLU A 61 -29.40 13.11 -43.96
CA GLU A 61 -30.64 13.72 -44.46
C GLU A 61 -31.57 14.15 -43.32
N GLU A 62 -31.65 13.34 -42.26
CA GLU A 62 -32.52 13.58 -41.12
C GLU A 62 -31.84 14.39 -40.00
N ASN A 63 -30.61 14.89 -40.21
CA ASN A 63 -29.81 15.62 -39.21
C ASN A 63 -29.73 14.94 -37.82
N LEU A 64 -29.78 13.61 -37.79
CA LEU A 64 -29.95 12.84 -36.55
C LEU A 64 -28.79 13.05 -35.57
N VAL A 65 -27.60 13.37 -36.06
CA VAL A 65 -26.41 13.61 -35.22
C VAL A 65 -26.61 14.82 -34.30
N LEU A 66 -27.17 15.91 -34.83
CA LEU A 66 -27.43 17.13 -34.08
C LEU A 66 -28.59 16.92 -33.10
N GLU A 67 -29.67 16.27 -33.55
CA GLU A 67 -30.81 15.92 -32.68
C GLU A 67 -30.39 15.00 -31.52
N LEU A 68 -29.57 13.98 -31.78
CA LEU A 68 -29.02 13.08 -30.76
C LEU A 68 -28.13 13.81 -29.76
N SER A 69 -27.29 14.73 -30.24
CA SER A 69 -26.41 15.53 -29.38
C SER A 69 -27.23 16.43 -28.45
N ASN A 70 -28.20 17.17 -29.00
CA ASN A 70 -29.10 18.02 -28.23
C ASN A 70 -29.93 17.23 -27.20
N TRP A 71 -30.43 16.05 -27.59
CA TRP A 71 -31.14 15.16 -26.69
C TRP A 71 -30.23 14.65 -25.56
N ALA A 72 -29.02 14.22 -25.88
CA ALA A 72 -28.07 13.70 -24.89
C ALA A 72 -27.68 14.79 -23.88
N GLU A 73 -27.46 16.03 -24.33
CA GLU A 73 -27.20 17.16 -23.44
C GLU A 73 -28.40 17.49 -22.54
N SER A 74 -29.62 17.46 -23.10
CA SER A 74 -30.85 17.63 -22.31
C SER A 74 -31.00 16.53 -21.25
N LYS A 75 -30.66 15.29 -21.59
CA LYS A 75 -30.72 14.15 -20.66
C LYS A 75 -29.61 14.16 -19.62
N ALA A 76 -28.40 14.61 -19.96
CA ALA A 76 -27.32 14.81 -19.00
C ALA A 76 -27.70 15.83 -17.93
N LYS A 77 -28.44 16.89 -18.29
CA LYS A 77 -28.97 17.87 -17.33
C LYS A 77 -30.06 17.29 -16.42
N GLN A 78 -30.85 16.32 -16.91
CA GLN A 78 -31.96 15.70 -16.17
C GLN A 78 -31.51 14.52 -15.28
N SER A 79 -30.49 13.78 -15.69
CA SER A 79 -30.02 12.57 -15.00
C SER A 79 -28.51 12.57 -14.85
N ARG A 80 -28.05 12.57 -13.59
CA ARG A 80 -26.63 12.51 -13.25
C ARG A 80 -25.97 11.20 -13.65
N LEU A 81 -26.72 10.09 -13.56
CA LEU A 81 -26.25 8.79 -14.02
C LEU A 81 -26.02 8.80 -15.52
N PHE A 82 -26.94 9.41 -16.27
CA PHE A 82 -26.79 9.61 -17.71
C PHE A 82 -25.57 10.50 -18.01
N ASP A 83 -25.41 11.64 -17.33
CA ASP A 83 -24.27 12.55 -17.49
C ASP A 83 -22.93 11.81 -17.32
N PHE A 84 -22.79 10.99 -16.28
CA PHE A 84 -21.57 10.20 -16.07
C PHE A 84 -21.29 9.22 -17.22
N TRP A 85 -22.28 8.41 -17.62
CA TRP A 85 -22.06 7.42 -18.69
C TRP A 85 -21.89 8.08 -20.06
N TYR A 86 -22.61 9.17 -20.31
CA TYR A 86 -22.44 10.00 -21.49
C TYR A 86 -21.02 10.57 -21.54
N PHE A 87 -20.50 11.09 -20.42
CA PHE A 87 -19.10 11.53 -20.33
C PHE A 87 -18.12 10.40 -20.67
N MET A 88 -18.30 9.21 -20.08
CA MET A 88 -17.43 8.05 -20.34
C MET A 88 -17.45 7.68 -21.84
N LEU A 89 -18.63 7.64 -22.46
CA LEU A 89 -18.77 7.30 -23.87
C LEU A 89 -18.17 8.40 -24.77
N ARG A 90 -18.57 9.65 -24.57
CA ARG A 90 -18.25 10.80 -25.42
C ARG A 90 -16.79 11.25 -25.31
N HIS A 91 -16.23 11.31 -24.11
CA HIS A 91 -14.90 11.89 -23.90
C HIS A 91 -13.78 10.86 -23.74
N LEU A 92 -14.10 9.59 -23.42
CA LEU A 92 -13.08 8.54 -23.26
C LEU A 92 -13.16 7.47 -24.35
N PHE A 93 -14.28 6.76 -24.48
CA PHE A 93 -14.37 5.61 -25.39
C PHE A 93 -14.39 6.02 -26.86
N GLU A 94 -15.22 7.00 -27.22
CA GLU A 94 -15.39 7.44 -28.61
C GLU A 94 -14.08 7.94 -29.23
N PRO A 95 -13.33 8.88 -28.62
CA PRO A 95 -12.09 9.37 -29.22
C PRO A 95 -11.03 8.27 -29.35
N LEU A 96 -10.98 7.33 -28.40
CA LEU A 96 -10.03 6.21 -28.43
C LEU A 96 -10.35 5.22 -29.56
N MET A 97 -11.63 4.87 -29.73
CA MET A 97 -12.05 3.97 -30.81
C MET A 97 -11.83 4.61 -32.18
N ILE A 98 -12.18 5.90 -32.34
CA ILE A 98 -11.93 6.62 -33.58
C ILE A 98 -10.42 6.76 -33.81
N LEU A 99 -9.62 7.02 -32.77
CA LEU A 99 -8.17 7.07 -32.89
C LEU A 99 -7.60 5.74 -33.40
N TYR A 100 -8.02 4.62 -32.81
CA TYR A 100 -7.65 3.29 -33.28
C TYR A 100 -8.03 3.09 -34.75
N CYS A 101 -9.30 3.30 -35.11
CA CYS A 101 -9.77 3.17 -36.48
C CYS A 101 -9.03 4.10 -37.46
N SER A 102 -8.75 5.34 -37.05
CA SER A 102 -8.06 6.34 -37.87
C SER A 102 -6.63 5.91 -38.20
N ILE A 103 -5.94 5.25 -37.26
CA ILE A 103 -4.62 4.68 -37.51
C ILE A 103 -4.75 3.52 -38.47
N ARG A 104 -5.67 2.56 -38.22
CA ARG A 104 -5.88 1.37 -39.06
C ARG A 104 -6.28 1.71 -40.51
N THR A 105 -6.94 2.85 -40.72
CA THR A 105 -7.40 3.35 -42.03
C THR A 105 -6.50 4.42 -42.63
N SER A 106 -5.43 4.84 -41.96
CA SER A 106 -4.59 5.98 -42.38
C SER A 106 -5.38 7.29 -42.59
N ASN A 107 -6.39 7.54 -41.74
CA ASN A 107 -7.15 8.79 -41.76
C ASN A 107 -6.51 9.84 -40.83
N PHE A 108 -5.66 10.70 -41.40
CA PHE A 108 -4.91 11.72 -40.66
C PHE A 108 -5.81 12.79 -40.01
N LYS A 109 -6.90 13.19 -40.68
CA LYS A 109 -7.82 14.22 -40.17
C LYS A 109 -8.52 13.71 -38.90
N SER A 110 -9.10 12.51 -38.96
CA SER A 110 -9.75 11.88 -37.80
C SER A 110 -8.77 11.63 -36.66
N ARG A 111 -7.53 11.21 -36.96
CA ARG A 111 -6.48 11.04 -35.95
C ARG A 111 -6.23 12.33 -35.17
N ASN A 112 -6.07 13.45 -35.86
CA ASN A 112 -5.79 14.74 -35.23
C ASN A 112 -6.98 15.26 -34.43
N ALA A 113 -8.20 15.10 -34.94
CA ALA A 113 -9.42 15.43 -34.21
C ALA A 113 -9.53 14.63 -32.90
N CYS A 114 -9.19 13.34 -32.90
CA CYS A 114 -9.15 12.54 -31.68
C CYS A 114 -8.09 13.00 -30.69
N VAL A 115 -6.88 13.33 -31.17
CA VAL A 115 -5.83 13.86 -30.29
C VAL A 115 -6.27 15.17 -29.65
N ALA A 116 -6.96 16.04 -30.38
CA ALA A 116 -7.55 17.26 -29.83
C ALA A 116 -8.61 16.98 -28.76
N ARG A 117 -9.43 15.93 -28.92
CA ARG A 117 -10.43 15.52 -27.91
C ARG A 117 -9.82 14.82 -26.69
N ILE A 118 -8.69 14.14 -26.81
CA ILE A 118 -8.06 13.43 -25.69
C ILE A 118 -7.12 14.36 -24.90
N ALA A 119 -6.44 15.31 -25.56
CA ALA A 119 -5.43 16.16 -24.95
C ALA A 119 -5.90 16.90 -23.68
N PRO A 120 -7.11 17.51 -23.62
CA PRO A 120 -7.65 18.13 -22.41
C PRO A 120 -7.60 17.23 -21.17
N LEU A 121 -7.90 15.93 -21.34
CA LEU A 121 -7.94 14.99 -20.23
C LEU A 121 -6.55 14.78 -19.61
N PHE A 122 -5.47 14.92 -20.39
CA PHE A 122 -4.11 14.83 -19.83
C PHE A 122 -3.77 16.02 -18.92
N PHE A 123 -4.35 17.20 -19.16
CA PHE A 123 -4.19 18.35 -18.28
C PHE A 123 -4.91 18.11 -16.95
N SER A 124 -6.19 17.75 -16.99
CA SER A 124 -6.98 17.56 -15.77
C SER A 124 -6.56 16.35 -14.93
N SER A 125 -6.05 15.28 -15.56
CA SER A 125 -5.55 14.09 -14.87
C SER A 125 -4.06 14.17 -14.46
N ASN A 126 -3.40 15.30 -14.69
CA ASN A 126 -1.98 15.55 -14.36
C ASN A 126 -0.96 14.67 -15.12
N HIS A 127 -1.29 14.23 -16.33
CA HIS A 127 -0.36 13.56 -17.25
C HIS A 127 0.49 14.60 -18.01
N ARG A 128 1.33 15.32 -17.26
CA ARG A 128 2.02 16.54 -17.72
C ARG A 128 2.81 16.39 -19.03
N ASN A 129 3.51 15.28 -19.23
CA ASN A 129 4.29 15.06 -20.45
C ASN A 129 3.39 14.92 -21.67
N TYR A 130 2.34 14.11 -21.58
CA TYR A 130 1.36 13.95 -22.64
C TYR A 130 0.59 15.25 -22.89
N ALA A 131 0.20 15.97 -21.84
CA ALA A 131 -0.45 17.27 -21.94
C ALA A 131 0.38 18.25 -22.78
N ARG A 132 1.66 18.41 -22.45
CA ARG A 132 2.60 19.28 -23.18
C ARG A 132 2.80 18.85 -24.63
N LEU A 133 3.09 17.56 -24.83
CA LEU A 133 3.39 17.03 -26.17
C LEU A 133 2.16 17.11 -27.09
N CYS A 134 0.98 16.76 -26.61
CA CYS A 134 -0.24 16.84 -27.41
C CYS A 134 -0.60 18.30 -27.72
N ALA A 135 -0.50 19.22 -26.75
CA ALA A 135 -0.78 20.63 -26.99
C ALA A 135 0.20 21.26 -27.98
N GLN A 136 1.50 20.99 -27.82
CA GLN A 136 2.53 21.42 -28.76
C GLN A 136 2.28 20.84 -30.15
N HIS A 137 2.06 19.53 -30.24
CA HIS A 137 1.82 18.83 -31.51
C HIS A 137 0.62 19.43 -32.27
N LEU A 138 -0.48 19.71 -31.57
CA LEU A 138 -1.68 20.30 -32.19
C LEU A 138 -1.43 21.74 -32.64
N TYR A 139 -0.71 22.53 -31.83
CA TYR A 139 -0.29 23.88 -32.21
C TYR A 139 0.62 23.87 -33.44
N ASP A 140 1.62 23.00 -33.49
CA ASP A 140 2.53 22.87 -34.61
C ASP A 140 1.79 22.44 -35.89
N LEU A 141 0.85 21.51 -35.78
CA LEU A 141 0.01 21.12 -36.92
C LEU A 141 -0.86 22.27 -37.42
N SER A 142 -1.43 23.09 -36.53
CA SER A 142 -2.25 24.24 -36.93
C SER A 142 -1.45 25.32 -37.66
N ASN A 143 -0.14 25.40 -37.41
CA ASN A 143 0.78 26.34 -38.03
C ASN A 143 1.63 25.70 -39.15
N ALA A 144 1.40 24.42 -39.47
CA ALA A 144 2.17 23.70 -40.48
C ALA A 144 1.77 24.13 -41.90
N SER A 145 2.74 24.16 -42.82
CA SER A 145 2.45 24.44 -44.22
C SER A 145 1.58 23.33 -44.84
N PRO A 146 0.73 23.64 -45.84
CA PRO A 146 -0.06 22.64 -46.56
C PRO A 146 0.80 21.50 -47.14
N TYR A 147 2.02 21.82 -47.57
CA TYR A 147 3.01 20.85 -48.04
C TYR A 147 3.38 19.83 -46.94
N LEU A 148 3.70 20.31 -45.73
CA LEU A 148 4.05 19.44 -44.61
C LEU A 148 2.86 18.59 -44.18
N LEU A 149 1.66 19.18 -44.10
CA LEU A 149 0.43 18.44 -43.77
C LEU A 149 0.15 17.31 -44.77
N ASN A 150 0.36 17.55 -46.07
CA ASN A 150 0.21 16.54 -47.12
C ASN A 150 1.27 15.42 -47.03
N ARG A 151 2.50 15.73 -46.58
CA ARG A 151 3.50 14.67 -46.34
C ARG A 151 3.15 13.85 -45.09
N LEU A 152 2.79 14.52 -44.00
CA LEU A 152 2.43 13.83 -42.75
C LEU A 152 1.21 12.95 -42.92
N SER A 153 0.19 13.39 -43.67
CA SER A 153 -1.02 12.60 -43.91
C SER A 153 -0.74 11.28 -44.64
N LYS A 154 0.35 11.20 -45.41
CA LYS A 154 0.78 10.00 -46.13
C LYS A 154 1.73 9.11 -45.36
N SER A 155 2.29 9.57 -44.24
CA SER A 155 3.43 8.90 -43.57
C SER A 155 3.25 8.71 -42.06
N PHE A 156 2.08 8.99 -41.50
CA PHE A 156 1.84 8.87 -40.06
C PHE A 156 1.50 7.43 -39.59
N SER A 157 1.16 6.53 -40.52
CA SER A 157 0.94 5.11 -40.26
C SER A 157 1.64 4.26 -41.31
N VAL A 158 1.89 2.99 -40.98
CA VAL A 158 2.59 2.04 -41.86
C VAL A 158 1.74 0.82 -42.11
N VAL A 159 1.70 0.38 -43.36
CA VAL A 159 1.13 -0.90 -43.79
C VAL A 159 2.24 -1.93 -43.90
N ARG A 160 2.08 -3.08 -43.27
CA ARG A 160 3.02 -4.22 -43.39
C ARG A 160 2.45 -5.41 -44.16
N THR A 161 1.14 -5.40 -44.42
CA THR A 161 0.43 -6.47 -45.13
C THR A 161 -0.54 -5.86 -46.12
N GLU A 162 -0.90 -6.58 -47.18
CA GLU A 162 -1.84 -6.07 -48.18
C GLU A 162 -3.30 -6.01 -47.67
N ARG A 163 -3.57 -6.42 -46.43
CA ARG A 163 -4.93 -6.45 -45.89
C ARG A 163 -5.49 -5.04 -45.71
N PRO A 164 -6.78 -4.81 -46.01
CA PRO A 164 -7.45 -3.58 -45.61
C PRO A 164 -7.49 -3.48 -44.08
N PHE A 165 -7.52 -2.25 -43.55
CA PHE A 165 -7.53 -1.98 -42.10
C PHE A 165 -6.32 -2.58 -41.37
N SER A 166 -5.14 -2.62 -42.01
CA SER A 166 -3.90 -3.22 -41.49
C SER A 166 -2.85 -2.23 -41.00
N ASN A 167 -3.06 -0.92 -41.24
CA ASN A 167 -2.11 0.11 -40.85
C ASN A 167 -1.84 0.08 -39.34
N ILE A 168 -0.60 0.31 -38.94
CA ILE A 168 -0.18 0.42 -37.55
C ILE A 168 0.54 1.74 -37.32
N ALA A 169 0.58 2.18 -36.06
CA ALA A 169 1.34 3.36 -35.69
C ALA A 169 2.84 3.12 -35.89
N LEU A 170 3.61 4.17 -36.18
CA LEU A 170 5.06 4.09 -36.43
C LEU A 170 5.82 3.36 -35.31
N ASP A 171 5.48 3.64 -34.04
CA ASP A 171 6.11 2.99 -32.89
C ASP A 171 5.83 1.49 -32.85
N GLN A 172 4.58 1.08 -33.12
CA GLN A 172 4.21 -0.33 -33.25
C GLN A 172 4.89 -0.99 -34.45
N THR A 173 5.15 -0.25 -35.53
CA THR A 173 5.93 -0.76 -36.67
C THR A 173 7.33 -1.09 -36.22
N ILE A 174 8.01 -0.17 -35.52
CA ILE A 174 9.35 -0.38 -34.99
C ILE A 174 9.37 -1.59 -34.04
N GLU A 175 8.37 -1.72 -33.16
CA GLU A 175 8.25 -2.88 -32.25
C GLU A 175 8.09 -4.22 -33.01
N SER A 176 7.30 -4.22 -34.07
CA SER A 176 6.99 -5.45 -34.82
C SER A 176 8.00 -5.79 -35.92
N SER A 177 8.90 -4.87 -36.30
CA SER A 177 9.95 -5.08 -37.30
C SER A 177 11.35 -5.11 -36.68
N ILE A 178 11.95 -3.94 -36.44
CA ILE A 178 13.35 -3.82 -36.02
C ILE A 178 13.54 -4.42 -34.62
N ASN A 179 12.66 -4.08 -33.69
CA ASN A 179 12.76 -4.56 -32.31
C ASN A 179 12.40 -6.03 -32.16
N LYS A 180 11.57 -6.59 -33.05
CA LYS A 180 11.21 -8.03 -33.03
C LYS A 180 12.47 -8.90 -33.10
N TYR A 181 13.42 -8.52 -33.97
CA TYR A 181 14.68 -9.26 -34.17
C TYR A 181 15.84 -8.69 -33.33
N GLY A 182 15.78 -7.40 -32.97
CA GLY A 182 16.84 -6.75 -32.20
C GLY A 182 16.71 -6.88 -30.67
N LYS A 183 15.49 -7.07 -30.13
CA LYS A 183 15.25 -7.19 -28.68
C LYS A 183 15.15 -8.66 -28.28
N SER A 184 15.97 -9.09 -27.32
CA SER A 184 15.78 -10.37 -26.61
C SER A 184 14.64 -10.26 -25.58
N HIS A 185 14.11 -11.40 -25.12
CA HIS A 185 13.15 -11.48 -24.01
C HIS A 185 13.63 -10.62 -22.80
N GLY A 186 12.82 -9.64 -22.39
CA GLY A 186 13.12 -8.72 -21.28
C GLY A 186 13.64 -7.31 -21.67
N GLY A 187 13.87 -7.01 -22.95
CA GLY A 187 14.25 -5.67 -23.41
C GLY A 187 15.66 -5.19 -22.98
N ILE A 188 15.93 -3.89 -23.17
CA ILE A 188 17.24 -3.24 -22.89
C ILE A 188 17.47 -3.07 -21.38
N SER A 189 16.40 -2.90 -20.60
CA SER A 189 16.44 -2.51 -19.18
C SER A 189 17.01 -3.56 -18.22
N GLY A 190 17.34 -4.75 -18.72
CA GLY A 190 17.73 -5.88 -17.88
C GLY A 190 19.21 -6.25 -17.88
N LYS A 191 20.06 -5.79 -18.82
CA LYS A 191 21.30 -6.56 -19.12
C LYS A 191 22.61 -5.79 -19.36
N PHE A 192 22.69 -4.46 -19.24
CA PHE A 192 23.87 -3.74 -19.70
C PHE A 192 24.42 -2.68 -18.72
N THR A 193 25.74 -2.67 -18.54
CA THR A 193 26.55 -1.53 -18.05
C THR A 193 26.57 -0.41 -19.10
N ASN A 194 26.97 0.83 -18.75
CA ASN A 194 27.00 1.95 -19.71
C ASN A 194 27.78 1.61 -21.01
N ASP A 195 28.94 0.94 -20.90
CA ASP A 195 29.76 0.59 -22.07
C ASP A 195 29.11 -0.46 -22.97
N THR A 196 28.32 -1.36 -22.38
CA THR A 196 27.61 -2.40 -23.15
C THR A 196 26.32 -1.88 -23.78
N ILE A 197 25.75 -0.77 -23.27
CA ILE A 197 24.67 -0.05 -23.94
C ILE A 197 25.16 0.55 -25.25
N ASP A 198 26.38 1.12 -25.29
CA ASP A 198 26.94 1.70 -26.51
C ASP A 198 27.20 0.63 -27.56
N VAL A 199 27.83 -0.48 -27.19
CA VAL A 199 28.03 -1.62 -28.10
C VAL A 199 26.69 -2.20 -28.56
N TRP A 200 25.72 -2.34 -27.64
CA TRP A 200 24.38 -2.83 -27.98
C TRP A 200 23.67 -1.91 -28.97
N THR A 201 23.70 -0.59 -28.73
CA THR A 201 23.07 0.42 -29.57
C THR A 201 23.73 0.49 -30.94
N ASN A 202 25.06 0.48 -30.99
CA ASN A 202 25.83 0.53 -32.24
C ASN A 202 25.67 -0.74 -33.08
N SER A 203 25.52 -1.91 -32.44
CA SER A 203 25.32 -3.19 -33.13
C SER A 203 23.86 -3.58 -33.34
N PHE A 204 22.91 -2.79 -32.86
CA PHE A 204 21.49 -3.16 -32.84
C PHE A 204 20.93 -3.41 -34.24
N ALA A 205 21.12 -2.46 -35.15
CA ALA A 205 20.65 -2.58 -36.53
C ALA A 205 21.25 -3.81 -37.22
N TYR A 206 22.57 -4.01 -37.08
CA TYR A 206 23.26 -5.14 -37.71
C TYR A 206 22.77 -6.49 -37.18
N ARG A 207 22.57 -6.62 -35.87
CA ARG A 207 22.04 -7.85 -35.26
C ARG A 207 20.60 -8.13 -35.64
N ALA A 208 19.75 -7.09 -35.68
CA ALA A 208 18.37 -7.23 -36.16
C ALA A 208 18.35 -7.70 -37.63
N THR A 209 19.20 -7.13 -38.48
CA THR A 209 19.34 -7.54 -39.88
C THR A 209 19.83 -8.99 -40.01
N LEU A 210 20.91 -9.37 -39.30
CA LEU A 210 21.42 -10.74 -39.31
C LEU A 210 20.37 -11.74 -38.83
N SER A 211 19.68 -11.44 -37.73
CA SER A 211 18.62 -12.30 -37.23
C SER A 211 17.45 -12.41 -38.20
N SER A 212 17.07 -11.31 -38.87
CA SER A 212 16.04 -11.36 -39.93
C SER A 212 16.46 -12.27 -41.09
N ILE A 213 17.70 -12.13 -41.58
CA ILE A 213 18.25 -12.96 -42.66
C ILE A 213 18.29 -14.43 -42.25
N LEU A 214 18.71 -14.74 -41.00
CA LEU A 214 18.72 -16.11 -40.51
C LEU A 214 17.31 -16.69 -40.41
N HIS A 215 16.34 -15.93 -39.90
CA HIS A 215 14.94 -16.37 -39.85
C HIS A 215 14.37 -16.68 -41.25
N GLU A 216 14.78 -15.91 -42.27
CA GLU A 216 14.43 -16.12 -43.67
C GLU A 216 15.12 -17.38 -44.23
N ILE A 217 16.42 -17.54 -44.03
CA ILE A 217 17.20 -18.72 -44.47
C ILE A 217 16.67 -20.02 -43.86
N TYR A 218 16.29 -19.99 -42.58
CA TYR A 218 15.79 -21.16 -41.85
C TYR A 218 14.26 -21.36 -42.00
N GLU A 219 13.58 -20.55 -42.80
CA GLU A 219 12.13 -20.59 -43.02
C GLU A 219 11.30 -20.64 -41.72
N VAL A 220 11.84 -20.08 -40.62
CA VAL A 220 11.20 -20.11 -39.30
C VAL A 220 9.89 -19.30 -39.31
N GLU A 221 9.80 -18.32 -40.21
CA GLU A 221 8.56 -17.62 -40.53
C GLU A 221 7.97 -18.21 -41.82
N THR A 222 7.21 -19.30 -41.69
CA THR A 222 6.46 -19.84 -42.82
C THR A 222 5.46 -18.78 -43.31
N HIS A 223 5.53 -18.45 -44.60
CA HIS A 223 4.50 -17.65 -45.29
C HIS A 223 3.08 -18.21 -45.07
N ALA A 224 2.96 -19.50 -44.72
CA ALA A 224 1.71 -20.19 -44.45
C ALA A 224 1.07 -19.89 -43.07
N ASN A 225 1.81 -19.47 -42.04
CA ASN A 225 1.25 -19.31 -40.68
C ASN A 225 0.71 -17.91 -40.34
N SER A 226 0.76 -16.94 -41.27
CA SER A 226 0.36 -15.55 -40.98
C SER A 226 -0.68 -14.94 -41.92
N LEU A 227 -1.13 -15.69 -42.94
CA LEU A 227 -1.91 -15.09 -44.01
C LEU A 227 -3.43 -15.03 -43.82
N ASP A 228 -4.06 -15.63 -42.81
CA ASP A 228 -5.55 -15.51 -42.75
C ASP A 228 -6.30 -15.42 -41.41
N SER A 229 -5.67 -15.37 -40.23
CA SER A 229 -6.44 -15.06 -39.01
C SER A 229 -5.65 -14.22 -38.02
N HIS A 230 -6.19 -13.05 -37.70
CA HIS A 230 -5.81 -12.38 -36.45
C HIS A 230 -6.20 -13.33 -35.31
N ILE A 231 -5.38 -13.43 -34.25
CA ILE A 231 -5.68 -14.36 -33.14
C ILE A 231 -7.05 -14.09 -32.48
N GLU A 232 -7.51 -12.84 -32.56
CA GLU A 232 -8.85 -12.41 -32.10
C GLU A 232 -9.99 -12.82 -33.05
N SER A 233 -9.66 -13.23 -34.28
CA SER A 233 -10.61 -13.69 -35.30
C SER A 233 -10.77 -15.21 -35.33
N THR A 234 -10.08 -15.96 -34.46
CA THR A 234 -10.25 -17.41 -34.38
C THR A 234 -11.63 -17.75 -33.82
N PRO A 235 -12.32 -18.80 -34.33
CA PRO A 235 -13.62 -19.21 -33.83
C PRO A 235 -13.64 -19.45 -32.32
N GLU A 236 -12.57 -20.02 -31.77
CA GLU A 236 -12.41 -20.28 -30.33
C GLU A 236 -12.38 -18.98 -29.53
N ARG A 237 -11.64 -17.96 -30.02
CA ARG A 237 -11.56 -16.67 -29.34
C ARG A 237 -12.88 -15.91 -29.43
N GLN A 238 -13.52 -15.91 -30.60
CA GLN A 238 -14.86 -15.32 -30.77
C GLN A 238 -15.90 -15.99 -29.85
N MET A 239 -15.86 -17.33 -29.73
CA MET A 239 -16.76 -18.06 -28.84
C MET A 239 -16.54 -17.68 -27.38
N LYS A 240 -15.26 -17.56 -26.95
CA LYS A 240 -14.91 -17.12 -25.61
C LYS A 240 -15.35 -15.68 -25.33
N ASP A 241 -15.03 -14.74 -26.23
CA ASP A 241 -15.40 -13.34 -26.07
C ASP A 241 -16.93 -13.15 -26.05
N ASN A 242 -17.67 -13.90 -26.89
CA ASN A 242 -19.13 -13.90 -26.86
C ASN A 242 -19.69 -14.46 -25.54
N LYS A 243 -19.06 -15.49 -24.97
CA LYS A 243 -19.43 -16.03 -23.66
C LYS A 243 -19.19 -14.99 -22.56
N ASP A 244 -18.03 -14.36 -22.55
CA ASP A 244 -17.66 -13.35 -21.58
C ASP A 244 -18.57 -12.12 -21.69
N LEU A 245 -18.88 -11.67 -22.92
CA LEU A 245 -19.83 -10.59 -23.18
C LEU A 245 -21.23 -10.93 -22.64
N ARG A 246 -21.73 -12.15 -22.85
CA ARG A 246 -23.02 -12.60 -22.30
C ARG A 246 -23.04 -12.55 -20.77
N ILE A 247 -21.96 -12.99 -20.12
CA ILE A 247 -21.84 -12.94 -18.66
C ILE A 247 -21.86 -11.49 -18.17
N ILE A 248 -21.09 -10.61 -18.81
CA ILE A 248 -21.07 -9.19 -18.48
C ILE A 248 -22.47 -8.59 -18.65
N LEU A 249 -23.11 -8.77 -19.81
CA LEU A 249 -24.46 -8.25 -20.07
C LEU A 249 -25.50 -8.78 -19.09
N MET A 250 -25.43 -10.07 -18.74
CA MET A 250 -26.31 -10.66 -17.73
C MET A 250 -26.12 -9.98 -16.37
N LYS A 251 -24.88 -9.72 -15.96
CA LYS A 251 -24.58 -9.04 -14.70
C LYS A 251 -25.00 -7.58 -14.70
N LEU A 252 -24.74 -6.83 -15.77
CA LEU A 252 -25.18 -5.43 -15.86
C LEU A 252 -26.72 -5.31 -15.82
N LYS A 253 -27.45 -6.28 -16.41
CA LYS A 253 -28.91 -6.36 -16.33
C LYS A 253 -29.41 -6.72 -14.93
N GLN A 254 -28.81 -7.72 -14.28
CA GLN A 254 -29.17 -8.14 -12.92
C GLN A 254 -29.02 -6.99 -11.91
N GLU A 255 -27.98 -6.18 -12.06
CA GLU A 255 -27.65 -5.09 -11.14
C GLU A 255 -28.37 -3.77 -11.48
N GLU A 256 -29.21 -3.73 -12.53
CA GLU A 256 -29.97 -2.56 -12.97
C GLU A 256 -29.18 -1.24 -13.01
N ILE A 257 -27.89 -1.31 -13.39
CA ILE A 257 -26.93 -0.19 -13.25
C ILE A 257 -27.24 1.04 -14.11
N PHE A 258 -28.20 0.91 -15.02
CA PHE A 258 -28.69 1.97 -15.92
C PHE A 258 -30.09 2.46 -15.53
N SER A 259 -30.64 2.04 -14.38
CA SER A 259 -31.94 2.51 -13.91
C SER A 259 -31.87 4.01 -13.59
N SER A 260 -32.81 4.78 -14.13
CA SER A 260 -32.90 6.24 -13.89
C SER A 260 -33.17 6.60 -12.43
N ASN A 261 -33.69 5.64 -11.66
CA ASN A 261 -34.14 5.80 -10.29
C ASN A 261 -33.07 5.41 -9.26
N ALA A 262 -31.85 5.06 -9.70
CA ALA A 262 -30.76 4.75 -8.79
C ALA A 262 -30.37 6.01 -7.99
N PRO A 263 -30.54 6.01 -6.65
CA PRO A 263 -30.35 7.23 -5.85
C PRO A 263 -28.87 7.62 -5.71
N GLN A 264 -27.93 6.68 -5.90
CA GLN A 264 -26.51 6.85 -5.62
C GLN A 264 -25.63 5.97 -6.52
N PHE A 265 -24.45 6.47 -6.90
CA PHE A 265 -23.45 5.70 -7.64
C PHE A 265 -22.83 4.62 -6.75
N ARG A 266 -22.65 3.40 -7.27
CA ARG A 266 -22.05 2.28 -6.54
C ARG A 266 -20.94 1.61 -7.34
N LYS A 267 -19.92 1.13 -6.65
CA LYS A 267 -18.90 0.25 -7.24
C LYS A 267 -19.48 -1.13 -7.49
N LEU A 268 -19.38 -1.62 -8.73
CA LEU A 268 -19.96 -2.90 -9.17
C LEU A 268 -19.50 -4.10 -8.32
N PHE A 269 -18.20 -4.17 -7.97
CA PHE A 269 -17.64 -5.32 -7.24
C PHE A 269 -17.72 -5.21 -5.72
N SER A 270 -17.82 -4.00 -5.16
CA SER A 270 -17.80 -3.79 -3.71
C SER A 270 -19.11 -3.25 -3.13
N GLY A 271 -20.07 -2.85 -3.96
CA GLY A 271 -21.35 -2.26 -3.55
C GLY A 271 -21.24 -0.89 -2.87
N LYS A 272 -20.02 -0.38 -2.67
CA LYS A 272 -19.77 0.89 -1.96
C LYS A 272 -20.29 2.08 -2.74
N ILE A 273 -20.92 2.99 -2.00
CA ILE A 273 -21.45 4.25 -2.52
C ILE A 273 -20.29 5.19 -2.84
N ILE A 274 -20.33 5.80 -4.02
CA ILE A 274 -19.34 6.75 -4.51
C ILE A 274 -19.85 8.15 -4.19
N HIS A 275 -18.99 8.96 -3.57
CA HIS A 275 -19.33 10.34 -3.25
C HIS A 275 -19.44 11.22 -4.50
N ASP A 276 -20.35 12.17 -4.43
CA ASP A 276 -20.72 13.11 -5.49
C ASP A 276 -19.57 13.94 -6.03
N ASP A 277 -18.65 14.36 -5.16
CA ASP A 277 -17.46 15.12 -5.56
C ASP A 277 -16.55 14.34 -6.52
N ILE A 278 -16.48 13.02 -6.37
CA ILE A 278 -15.69 12.17 -7.26
C ILE A 278 -16.32 12.14 -8.65
N ILE A 279 -17.65 11.98 -8.69
CA ILE A 279 -18.42 11.99 -9.95
C ILE A 279 -18.26 13.34 -10.64
N ASN A 280 -18.46 14.44 -9.90
CA ASN A 280 -18.31 15.80 -10.43
C ASN A 280 -16.87 16.09 -10.89
N SER A 281 -15.86 15.57 -10.16
CA SER A 281 -14.46 15.70 -10.58
C SER A 281 -14.20 15.03 -11.94
N ILE A 282 -14.83 13.88 -12.20
CA ILE A 282 -14.69 13.13 -13.45
C ILE A 282 -15.47 13.82 -14.58
N THR A 283 -16.76 14.11 -14.38
CA THR A 283 -17.60 14.69 -15.45
C THR A 283 -17.14 16.10 -15.85
N SER A 284 -16.62 16.89 -14.90
CA SER A 284 -16.03 18.21 -15.20
C SER A 284 -14.60 18.17 -15.76
N SER A 285 -13.95 17.00 -15.82
CA SER A 285 -12.52 16.90 -16.11
C SER A 285 -12.14 17.31 -17.53
N PHE A 286 -13.03 17.13 -18.50
CA PHE A 286 -12.79 17.55 -19.87
C PHE A 286 -12.75 19.08 -19.97
N VAL A 287 -13.80 19.76 -19.49
CA VAL A 287 -13.92 21.23 -19.53
C VAL A 287 -12.75 21.91 -18.81
N ARG A 288 -12.43 21.45 -17.58
CA ARG A 288 -11.28 21.96 -16.82
C ARG A 288 -9.96 21.75 -17.55
N GLY A 289 -9.82 20.59 -18.19
CA GLY A 289 -8.63 20.25 -18.98
C GLY A 289 -8.48 21.11 -20.24
N GLU A 290 -9.60 21.45 -20.88
CA GLU A 290 -9.64 22.26 -22.09
C GLU A 290 -9.24 23.71 -21.79
N GLU A 291 -9.77 24.28 -20.70
CA GLU A 291 -9.38 25.61 -20.21
C GLU A 291 -7.88 25.68 -19.87
N ALA A 292 -7.37 24.65 -19.19
CA ALA A 292 -5.95 24.53 -18.86
C ALA A 292 -5.07 24.39 -20.11
N MET A 293 -5.52 23.61 -21.10
CA MET A 293 -4.82 23.45 -22.37
C MET A 293 -4.79 24.75 -23.18
N ARG A 294 -5.91 25.48 -23.24
CA ARG A 294 -6.00 26.77 -23.91
C ARG A 294 -5.04 27.78 -23.27
N SER A 295 -5.05 27.87 -21.94
CA SER A 295 -4.14 28.73 -21.19
C SER A 295 -2.67 28.37 -21.48
N TYR A 296 -2.34 27.07 -21.50
CA TYR A 296 -1.00 26.60 -21.86
C TYR A 296 -0.55 27.08 -23.25
N ILE A 297 -1.41 26.94 -24.26
CA ILE A 297 -1.09 27.35 -25.64
C ILE A 297 -0.89 28.88 -25.71
N VAL A 298 -1.81 29.65 -25.11
CA VAL A 298 -1.74 31.11 -25.11
C VAL A 298 -0.48 31.61 -24.38
N ASP A 299 -0.26 31.17 -23.15
CA ASP A 299 0.79 31.73 -22.30
C ASP A 299 2.19 31.34 -22.79
N ARG A 300 2.36 30.12 -23.32
CA ARG A 300 3.68 29.54 -23.62
C ARG A 300 4.02 29.47 -25.10
N LEU A 301 3.04 29.22 -25.97
CA LEU A 301 3.30 29.01 -27.41
C LEU A 301 3.07 30.29 -28.22
N ILE A 302 1.99 31.01 -27.92
CA ILE A 302 1.62 32.27 -28.59
C ILE A 302 2.38 33.44 -27.96
N ASN A 303 2.07 33.76 -26.69
CA ASN A 303 2.58 34.95 -26.02
C ASN A 303 4.01 34.76 -25.49
N LYS A 304 4.42 33.50 -25.26
CA LYS A 304 5.75 33.11 -24.72
C LYS A 304 6.10 33.82 -23.40
N THR A 305 5.10 34.17 -22.61
CA THR A 305 5.22 34.81 -21.28
C THR A 305 5.79 33.86 -20.24
N ILE A 306 5.50 32.56 -20.38
CA ILE A 306 5.98 31.49 -19.52
C ILE A 306 6.82 30.53 -20.37
N LYS A 307 7.93 30.02 -19.82
CA LYS A 307 8.76 29.06 -20.57
C LYS A 307 8.05 27.71 -20.73
N ILE A 308 8.32 27.02 -21.83
CA ILE A 308 7.69 25.74 -22.18
C ILE A 308 8.00 24.64 -21.14
N ASP A 309 9.20 24.64 -20.56
CA ASP A 309 9.69 23.63 -19.61
C ASP A 309 9.17 23.83 -18.18
N GLU A 310 8.69 25.02 -17.84
CA GLU A 310 8.20 25.34 -16.50
C GLU A 310 7.09 24.38 -16.04
N PRO A 311 7.08 23.95 -14.77
CA PRO A 311 6.09 22.98 -14.27
C PRO A 311 4.65 23.43 -14.54
N LEU A 312 3.79 22.48 -14.92
CA LEU A 312 2.34 22.72 -14.99
C LEU A 312 1.73 22.70 -13.59
N THR A 313 0.84 23.65 -13.31
CA THR A 313 0.05 23.68 -12.08
C THR A 313 -0.73 22.39 -11.92
N THR A 314 -0.70 21.80 -10.73
CA THR A 314 -1.37 20.53 -10.46
C THR A 314 -2.85 20.79 -10.24
N MET A 315 -3.71 20.10 -10.99
CA MET A 315 -5.16 20.19 -10.80
C MET A 315 -5.63 19.13 -9.81
N THR A 316 -6.60 19.48 -8.98
CA THR A 316 -7.28 18.51 -8.10
C THR A 316 -8.10 17.55 -8.97
N PHE A 317 -7.78 16.26 -8.93
CA PHE A 317 -8.49 15.22 -9.68
C PHE A 317 -8.72 14.02 -8.79
N LEU A 318 -9.99 13.75 -8.49
CA LEU A 318 -10.44 12.59 -7.72
C LEU A 318 -10.74 11.42 -8.67
N LYS A 319 -10.24 10.23 -8.34
CA LYS A 319 -10.44 9.00 -9.12
C LYS A 319 -11.52 8.14 -8.49
N LEU A 320 -12.13 7.24 -9.27
CA LEU A 320 -13.05 6.23 -8.74
C LEU A 320 -12.39 5.33 -7.66
N SER A 321 -11.07 5.14 -7.73
CA SER A 321 -10.29 4.41 -6.72
C SER A 321 -10.24 5.15 -5.37
N ASP A 322 -10.38 6.48 -5.35
CA ASP A 322 -10.32 7.26 -4.12
C ASP A 322 -11.59 7.12 -3.26
N ALA A 323 -12.69 6.60 -3.83
CA ALA A 323 -13.97 6.43 -3.13
C ALA A 323 -13.88 5.57 -1.86
N ASP A 324 -12.89 4.69 -1.73
CA ASP A 324 -12.72 3.86 -0.53
C ASP A 324 -12.21 4.65 0.70
N HIS A 325 -11.61 5.82 0.47
CA HIS A 325 -10.92 6.62 1.49
C HIS A 325 -11.31 8.10 1.42
N TYR A 326 -12.39 8.42 0.70
CA TYR A 326 -12.80 9.80 0.50
C TYR A 326 -13.57 10.33 1.71
N VAL A 327 -13.09 11.41 2.30
CA VAL A 327 -13.77 12.14 3.38
C VAL A 327 -14.12 13.54 2.86
N PRO A 328 -15.41 13.93 2.84
CA PRO A 328 -15.82 15.27 2.37
C PRO A 328 -15.15 16.39 3.16
N GLY A 329 -14.59 17.39 2.46
CA GLY A 329 -13.96 18.56 3.07
C GLY A 329 -12.48 18.39 3.46
N GLU A 330 -11.95 17.16 3.51
CA GLU A 330 -10.51 16.95 3.65
C GLU A 330 -9.84 17.06 2.27
N ARG A 331 -8.96 18.05 2.09
CA ARG A 331 -8.08 18.07 0.91
C ARG A 331 -7.29 16.77 0.90
N PRO A 332 -7.27 15.99 -0.20
CA PRO A 332 -6.48 14.78 -0.26
C PRO A 332 -5.03 15.15 0.05
N ASN A 333 -4.58 14.70 1.21
CA ASN A 333 -3.31 15.09 1.80
C ASN A 333 -2.19 14.42 0.97
N THR A 334 -1.91 15.00 -0.19
CA THR A 334 -0.96 14.49 -1.20
C THR A 334 0.45 14.34 -0.62
N LYS A 335 0.77 15.06 0.47
CA LYS A 335 2.03 14.88 1.21
C LYS A 335 2.09 13.55 1.98
N LYS A 336 0.98 13.10 2.61
CA LYS A 336 0.95 11.82 3.34
C LYS A 336 0.96 10.62 2.38
N LYS A 337 0.20 10.71 1.27
CA LYS A 337 0.14 9.65 0.24
C LYS A 337 1.44 9.53 -0.58
N ASN A 338 2.16 10.63 -0.82
CA ASN A 338 3.44 10.59 -1.53
C ASN A 338 4.59 10.09 -0.65
N LEU A 339 4.72 10.49 0.62
CA LEU A 339 5.80 9.93 1.47
C LEU A 339 5.65 8.41 1.66
N LEU A 340 4.43 7.92 1.92
CA LEU A 340 4.17 6.49 2.07
C LEU A 340 4.36 5.69 0.76
N ASN A 341 4.06 6.28 -0.41
CA ASN A 341 4.25 5.62 -1.71
C ASN A 341 5.66 5.76 -2.30
N THR A 342 6.42 6.80 -1.98
CA THR A 342 7.83 6.91 -2.38
C THR A 342 8.67 5.93 -1.56
N HIS A 343 8.45 5.86 -0.24
CA HIS A 343 9.13 4.86 0.59
C HIS A 343 8.79 3.43 0.17
N SER A 344 7.53 3.12 -0.21
CA SER A 344 7.17 1.77 -0.68
C SER A 344 7.73 1.44 -2.07
N ARG A 345 7.82 2.41 -2.99
CA ARG A 345 8.43 2.21 -4.31
C ARG A 345 9.94 2.09 -4.24
N ASP A 346 10.61 2.92 -3.45
CA ASP A 346 12.06 2.84 -3.26
C ASP A 346 12.43 1.55 -2.52
N LEU A 347 11.61 1.14 -1.55
CA LEU A 347 11.74 -0.17 -0.91
C LEU A 347 11.55 -1.32 -1.91
N SER A 348 10.54 -1.28 -2.78
CA SER A 348 10.36 -2.32 -3.81
C SER A 348 11.51 -2.38 -4.82
N LYS A 349 12.13 -1.25 -5.14
CA LYS A 349 13.30 -1.20 -6.03
C LYS A 349 14.52 -1.78 -5.34
N ASN A 350 14.73 -1.44 -4.07
CA ASN A 350 15.83 -1.97 -3.26
C ASN A 350 15.71 -3.50 -3.09
N LEU A 351 14.52 -4.00 -2.77
CA LEU A 351 14.25 -5.44 -2.68
C LEU A 351 14.54 -6.15 -4.02
N ASN A 352 14.06 -5.61 -5.14
CA ASN A 352 14.35 -6.17 -6.47
C ASN A 352 15.85 -6.20 -6.80
N SER A 353 16.62 -5.19 -6.36
CA SER A 353 18.08 -5.18 -6.55
C SER A 353 18.79 -6.20 -5.68
N ILE A 354 18.32 -6.42 -4.44
CA ILE A 354 18.85 -7.45 -3.53
C ILE A 354 18.53 -8.85 -4.09
N ASP A 355 17.31 -9.07 -4.57
CA ASP A 355 16.91 -10.34 -5.22
C ASP A 355 17.76 -10.63 -6.46
N ARG A 356 18.15 -9.59 -7.21
CA ARG A 356 19.05 -9.74 -8.36
C ARG A 356 20.47 -10.10 -7.90
N LEU A 357 20.98 -9.41 -6.89
CA LEU A 357 22.31 -9.62 -6.33
C LEU A 357 22.48 -11.04 -5.76
N MET A 358 21.48 -11.54 -5.01
CA MET A 358 21.48 -12.92 -4.51
C MET A 358 21.46 -13.94 -5.63
N ARG A 359 20.69 -13.69 -6.71
CA ARG A 359 20.68 -14.57 -7.90
C ARG A 359 22.03 -14.61 -8.60
N ASP A 360 22.64 -13.45 -8.81
CA ASP A 360 23.96 -13.35 -9.45
C ASP A 360 25.02 -14.05 -8.59
N ALA A 361 24.95 -13.93 -7.26
CA ALA A 361 25.84 -14.63 -6.33
C ALA A 361 25.70 -16.16 -6.40
N VAL A 362 24.47 -16.70 -6.50
CA VAL A 362 24.23 -18.15 -6.69
C VAL A 362 24.87 -18.65 -7.99
N ILE A 363 24.66 -17.93 -9.09
CA ILE A 363 25.20 -18.30 -10.41
C ILE A 363 26.73 -18.29 -10.39
N VAL A 364 27.35 -17.27 -9.80
CA VAL A 364 28.80 -17.17 -9.69
C VAL A 364 29.36 -18.28 -8.79
N ALA A 365 28.66 -18.60 -7.69
CA ALA A 365 29.06 -19.68 -6.80
C ALA A 365 29.04 -21.04 -7.50
N GLU A 366 27.99 -21.34 -8.27
CA GLU A 366 27.92 -22.56 -9.10
C GLU A 366 29.04 -22.62 -10.14
N GLN A 367 29.29 -21.51 -10.85
CA GLN A 367 30.35 -21.44 -11.87
C GLN A 367 31.76 -21.61 -11.30
N ARG A 368 31.99 -21.16 -10.07
CA ARG A 368 33.31 -21.16 -9.42
C ARG A 368 33.49 -22.28 -8.38
N ASN A 369 32.55 -23.22 -8.29
CA ASN A 369 32.52 -24.29 -7.30
C ASN A 369 32.67 -23.77 -5.84
N ILE A 370 32.03 -22.64 -5.53
CA ILE A 370 31.97 -22.08 -4.18
C ILE A 370 30.76 -22.69 -3.47
N THR A 371 30.95 -23.13 -2.22
CA THR A 371 29.86 -23.67 -1.39
C THR A 371 28.80 -22.60 -1.13
N LEU A 372 27.53 -22.87 -1.48
CA LEU A 372 26.43 -21.92 -1.28
C LEU A 372 26.23 -21.54 0.19
N SER A 373 26.49 -22.44 1.14
CA SER A 373 26.46 -22.13 2.58
C SER A 373 27.42 -21.00 2.96
N SER A 374 28.60 -20.93 2.32
CA SER A 374 29.58 -19.85 2.54
C SER A 374 29.11 -18.51 1.96
N VAL A 375 28.29 -18.53 0.92
CA VAL A 375 27.74 -17.33 0.29
C VAL A 375 26.55 -16.79 1.08
N PHE A 376 25.69 -17.68 1.56
CA PHE A 376 24.47 -17.33 2.30
C PHE A 376 24.66 -17.19 3.80
N SER A 377 25.87 -17.38 4.34
CA SER A 377 26.24 -16.96 5.69
C SER A 377 26.33 -15.43 5.83
N HIS A 378 26.33 -14.70 4.71
CA HIS A 378 26.31 -13.25 4.67
C HIS A 378 24.91 -12.71 4.39
N GLU A 379 24.52 -11.69 5.15
CA GLU A 379 23.29 -10.94 4.93
C GLU A 379 23.59 -9.88 3.86
N PHE A 380 23.05 -10.02 2.65
CA PHE A 380 23.33 -9.16 1.48
C PHE A 380 22.91 -7.67 1.65
N THR A 381 22.57 -7.29 2.89
CA THR A 381 22.11 -5.99 3.36
C THR A 381 22.73 -5.67 4.72
N ILE A 382 22.71 -4.38 5.11
CA ILE A 382 23.26 -3.92 6.40
C ILE A 382 22.49 -4.40 7.63
N ALA A 383 21.28 -4.93 7.44
CA ALA A 383 20.45 -5.53 8.46
C ALA A 383 19.69 -6.73 7.87
N PRO A 384 19.40 -7.79 8.66
CA PRO A 384 18.65 -8.96 8.24
C PRO A 384 17.20 -8.65 7.92
N LEU A 385 16.80 -8.89 6.67
CA LEU A 385 15.45 -8.59 6.18
C LEU A 385 14.35 -9.39 6.89
N SER A 386 14.71 -10.52 7.49
CA SER A 386 13.81 -11.39 8.25
C SER A 386 13.57 -10.93 9.69
N LEU A 387 14.43 -10.07 10.23
CA LEU A 387 14.35 -9.61 11.64
C LEU A 387 14.17 -8.10 11.78
N CYS A 388 14.38 -7.32 10.72
CA CYS A 388 14.44 -5.86 10.77
C CYS A 388 13.25 -5.19 10.06
N ASP A 389 12.77 -4.05 10.58
CA ASP A 389 11.86 -3.19 9.83
C ASP A 389 12.62 -2.52 8.68
N LEU A 390 12.08 -2.63 7.46
CA LEU A 390 12.74 -2.12 6.27
C LEU A 390 12.68 -0.58 6.15
N ARG A 391 11.89 0.08 7.00
CA ARG A 391 11.77 1.55 7.04
C ARG A 391 12.77 2.18 8.00
N ASP A 392 13.20 1.44 9.01
CA ASP A 392 14.17 1.90 10.00
C ASP A 392 14.97 0.71 10.52
N TYR A 393 16.26 0.70 10.18
CA TYR A 393 17.16 -0.40 10.56
C TYR A 393 17.46 -0.45 12.07
N ASN A 394 17.07 0.56 12.84
CA ASN A 394 17.16 0.51 14.30
C ASN A 394 15.92 -0.11 14.95
N ILE A 395 14.96 -0.63 14.16
CA ILE A 395 13.73 -1.22 14.67
C ILE A 395 13.62 -2.69 14.24
N MET A 396 13.28 -3.57 15.20
CA MET A 396 12.98 -4.97 14.90
C MET A 396 11.62 -5.10 14.19
N TYR A 397 11.52 -6.06 13.28
CA TYR A 397 10.28 -6.36 12.57
C TYR A 397 9.18 -6.78 13.55
N GLN A 398 8.10 -6.00 13.64
CA GLN A 398 6.99 -6.30 14.56
C GLN A 398 6.06 -7.37 13.98
N GLN A 399 6.04 -8.55 14.60
CA GLN A 399 5.07 -9.61 14.32
C GLN A 399 3.87 -9.52 15.27
N ASN A 400 2.76 -10.17 14.89
CA ASN A 400 1.59 -10.24 15.76
C ASN A 400 1.83 -11.21 16.94
N LYS A 401 2.25 -10.66 18.09
CA LYS A 401 2.47 -11.39 19.35
C LYS A 401 1.25 -12.21 19.80
N SER A 402 0.03 -11.79 19.43
CA SER A 402 -1.21 -12.44 19.87
C SER A 402 -1.34 -13.90 19.41
N SER A 403 -0.61 -14.29 18.36
CA SER A 403 -0.61 -15.67 17.85
C SER A 403 -0.12 -16.70 18.89
N ILE A 404 0.75 -16.29 19.82
CA ILE A 404 1.20 -17.13 20.93
C ILE A 404 0.04 -17.49 21.87
N ILE A 405 -0.89 -16.55 22.10
CA ILE A 405 -2.05 -16.77 22.96
C ILE A 405 -2.98 -17.82 22.34
N ASP A 406 -3.17 -17.78 21.02
CA ASP A 406 -3.97 -18.78 20.30
C ASP A 406 -3.35 -20.19 20.42
N TYR A 407 -2.02 -20.29 20.37
CA TYR A 407 -1.30 -21.54 20.60
C TYR A 407 -1.51 -22.05 22.04
N ILE A 408 -1.30 -21.21 23.06
CA ILE A 408 -1.52 -21.58 24.47
C ILE A 408 -2.96 -22.03 24.68
N LYS A 409 -3.93 -21.32 24.09
CA LYS A 409 -5.35 -21.68 24.14
C LYS A 409 -5.66 -23.03 23.50
N SER A 410 -4.97 -23.38 22.41
CA SER A 410 -5.10 -24.70 21.79
C SER A 410 -4.62 -25.84 22.69
N GLN A 411 -3.59 -25.59 23.51
CA GLN A 411 -2.98 -26.59 24.39
C GLN A 411 -3.67 -26.69 25.76
N PHE A 412 -4.20 -25.58 26.28
CA PHE A 412 -4.73 -25.45 27.64
C PHE A 412 -6.14 -24.87 27.66
N SER A 413 -7.03 -25.40 26.82
CA SER A 413 -8.38 -24.83 26.61
C SER A 413 -9.23 -24.76 27.89
N THR A 414 -9.05 -25.67 28.85
CA THR A 414 -9.76 -25.70 30.14
C THR A 414 -9.43 -24.51 31.04
N SER A 415 -8.25 -23.92 30.87
CA SER A 415 -7.78 -22.79 31.66
C SER A 415 -8.34 -21.44 31.16
N PHE A 416 -9.17 -21.43 30.10
CA PHE A 416 -9.80 -20.23 29.54
C PHE A 416 -11.29 -20.21 29.84
N SER A 417 -11.78 -19.15 30.49
CA SER A 417 -13.19 -18.97 30.82
C SER A 417 -13.72 -17.61 30.36
N SER A 418 -14.99 -17.54 29.99
CA SER A 418 -15.70 -16.29 29.69
C SER A 418 -16.36 -15.67 30.93
N SER A 419 -16.50 -16.43 32.02
CA SER A 419 -17.08 -15.97 33.27
C SER A 419 -16.00 -15.59 34.28
N PRO A 420 -16.24 -14.57 35.14
CA PRO A 420 -15.34 -14.28 36.25
C PRO A 420 -15.21 -15.50 37.16
N PRO A 421 -14.04 -15.69 37.80
CA PRO A 421 -13.84 -16.81 38.71
C PRO A 421 -14.74 -16.64 39.94
N SER A 422 -15.64 -17.61 40.17
CA SER A 422 -16.52 -17.62 41.35
C SER A 422 -15.75 -18.13 42.57
N ILE A 423 -15.04 -17.23 43.25
CA ILE A 423 -14.18 -17.57 44.39
C ILE A 423 -14.73 -16.87 45.63
N HIS A 424 -14.89 -17.62 46.72
CA HIS A 424 -15.38 -17.12 48.02
C HIS A 424 -14.27 -16.53 48.92
N GLU A 425 -13.10 -16.26 48.35
CA GLU A 425 -11.90 -15.79 49.07
C GLU A 425 -11.68 -14.29 48.84
N THR A 426 -10.81 -13.67 49.64
CA THR A 426 -10.36 -12.30 49.44
C THR A 426 -9.59 -12.17 48.12
N GLN A 427 -10.03 -11.25 47.26
CA GLN A 427 -9.48 -11.07 45.91
C GLN A 427 -8.89 -9.67 45.72
N ALA A 428 -7.78 -9.59 44.97
CA ALA A 428 -7.21 -8.35 44.46
C ALA A 428 -7.28 -8.28 42.93
N LEU A 429 -7.43 -7.05 42.41
CA LEU A 429 -7.36 -6.74 40.99
C LEU A 429 -6.16 -5.83 40.73
N ILE A 430 -5.24 -6.24 39.86
CA ILE A 430 -4.13 -5.41 39.40
C ILE A 430 -4.45 -5.00 37.96
N ILE A 431 -4.39 -3.71 37.66
CA ILE A 431 -4.77 -3.15 36.36
C ILE A 431 -3.54 -2.49 35.73
N ASP A 432 -3.23 -2.92 34.52
CA ASP A 432 -2.33 -2.20 33.62
C ASP A 432 -2.95 -0.85 33.25
N GLY A 433 -2.33 0.23 33.70
CA GLY A 433 -2.82 1.60 33.55
C GLY A 433 -3.00 2.04 32.11
N ARG A 434 -2.21 1.49 31.18
CA ARG A 434 -2.41 1.74 29.74
C ARG A 434 -3.76 1.25 29.25
N SER A 435 -4.25 0.16 29.83
CA SER A 435 -5.51 -0.46 29.44
C SER A 435 -6.72 0.46 29.68
N ILE A 436 -6.71 1.22 30.78
CA ILE A 436 -7.80 2.13 31.13
C ILE A 436 -7.74 3.43 30.34
N LEU A 437 -6.55 3.89 29.93
CA LEU A 437 -6.37 5.09 29.11
C LEU A 437 -6.90 4.93 27.68
N GLN A 438 -7.06 3.71 27.20
CA GLN A 438 -7.67 3.45 25.89
C GLN A 438 -9.19 3.69 25.86
N ILE A 439 -9.84 3.78 27.03
CA ILE A 439 -11.28 3.99 27.15
C ILE A 439 -11.60 5.46 26.91
N LYS A 440 -12.40 5.74 25.87
CA LYS A 440 -12.78 7.11 25.50
C LYS A 440 -13.62 7.79 26.60
N PRO A 441 -13.42 9.10 26.84
CA PRO A 441 -14.27 9.88 27.73
C PRO A 441 -15.72 9.91 27.22
N VAL A 442 -16.67 9.93 28.14
CA VAL A 442 -18.09 10.08 27.84
C VAL A 442 -18.42 11.57 27.77
N GLY A 443 -18.75 12.06 26.57
CA GLY A 443 -19.12 13.47 26.33
C GLY A 443 -18.23 14.17 25.30
N LYS A 444 -18.62 15.38 24.87
CA LYS A 444 -17.81 16.24 24.01
C LYS A 444 -17.07 17.26 24.88
N ARG A 445 -15.78 17.51 24.62
CA ARG A 445 -14.92 18.47 25.37
C ARG A 445 -14.81 18.15 26.87
N VAL A 446 -14.28 16.97 27.18
CA VAL A 446 -14.08 16.50 28.56
C VAL A 446 -12.69 16.95 29.03
N THR A 447 -12.60 17.53 30.23
CA THR A 447 -11.32 17.89 30.87
C THR A 447 -10.61 16.66 31.43
N VAL A 448 -9.29 16.73 31.64
CA VAL A 448 -8.52 15.64 32.28
C VAL A 448 -9.11 15.25 33.63
N ARG A 449 -9.52 16.23 34.46
CA ARG A 449 -10.17 15.97 35.76
C ARG A 449 -11.52 15.25 35.61
N GLN A 450 -12.36 15.67 34.68
CA GLN A 450 -13.65 15.00 34.43
C GLN A 450 -13.44 13.57 33.93
N TYR A 451 -12.46 13.36 33.06
CA TYR A 451 -12.08 12.04 32.57
C TYR A 451 -11.58 11.12 33.70
N ALA A 452 -10.67 11.61 34.55
CA ALA A 452 -10.18 10.87 35.71
C ALA A 452 -11.35 10.44 36.64
N ASN A 453 -12.31 11.34 36.88
CA ASN A 453 -13.49 11.03 37.69
C ASN A 453 -14.44 10.01 37.03
N GLN A 454 -14.56 10.03 35.69
CA GLN A 454 -15.31 9.02 34.94
C GLN A 454 -14.65 7.64 35.10
N LEU A 455 -13.33 7.55 34.92
CA LEU A 455 -12.59 6.29 35.10
C LEU A 455 -12.71 5.75 36.54
N LEU A 456 -12.59 6.60 37.56
CA LEU A 456 -12.74 6.20 38.97
C LEU A 456 -14.10 5.54 39.21
N LYS A 457 -15.19 6.16 38.73
CA LYS A 457 -16.55 5.65 38.94
C LYS A 457 -16.84 4.40 38.11
N MET A 458 -16.52 4.45 36.82
CA MET A 458 -16.89 3.40 35.86
C MET A 458 -16.06 2.12 36.03
N ILE A 459 -14.81 2.25 36.45
CA ILE A 459 -13.87 1.13 36.51
C ILE A 459 -13.58 0.78 37.97
N ILE A 460 -13.03 1.71 38.75
CA ILE A 460 -12.50 1.39 40.07
C ILE A 460 -13.62 1.08 41.08
N VAL A 461 -14.56 2.03 41.26
CA VAL A 461 -15.69 1.86 42.19
C VAL A 461 -16.55 0.66 41.81
N TYR A 462 -16.79 0.44 40.51
CA TYR A 462 -17.53 -0.71 40.02
C TYR A 462 -16.86 -2.05 40.38
N ASN A 463 -15.53 -2.15 40.21
CA ASN A 463 -14.80 -3.40 40.49
C ASN A 463 -14.69 -3.68 42.01
N PHE A 464 -14.82 -2.70 42.90
CA PHE A 464 -14.85 -2.95 44.34
C PHE A 464 -16.04 -3.78 44.83
N ASN A 465 -17.06 -3.98 43.99
CA ASN A 465 -18.12 -4.95 44.24
C ASN A 465 -17.59 -6.39 44.34
N SER A 466 -16.48 -6.70 43.66
CA SER A 466 -15.90 -8.04 43.59
C SER A 466 -14.52 -8.13 44.24
N PHE A 467 -13.76 -7.03 44.31
CA PHE A 467 -12.39 -7.02 44.80
C PHE A 467 -12.25 -6.24 46.11
N ASN A 468 -11.34 -6.66 46.99
CA ASN A 468 -11.02 -5.97 48.25
C ASN A 468 -9.95 -4.90 48.06
N ARG A 469 -9.02 -5.16 47.14
CA ARG A 469 -7.89 -4.30 46.80
C ARG A 469 -7.80 -4.14 45.28
N ILE A 470 -7.55 -2.93 44.82
CA ILE A 470 -7.32 -2.63 43.40
C ILE A 470 -6.01 -1.86 43.28
N ASP A 471 -5.09 -2.35 42.47
CA ASP A 471 -3.80 -1.71 42.18
C ASP A 471 -3.80 -1.26 40.71
N VAL A 472 -3.52 0.01 40.42
CA VAL A 472 -3.42 0.55 39.06
C VAL A 472 -1.99 0.97 38.80
N VAL A 473 -1.36 0.38 37.78
CA VAL A 473 0.08 0.51 37.52
C VAL A 473 0.33 1.14 36.16
N PHE A 474 0.97 2.30 36.12
CA PHE A 474 1.29 3.03 34.88
C PHE A 474 2.77 2.88 34.48
N ASP A 475 3.07 3.08 33.20
CA ASP A 475 4.46 3.22 32.68
C ASP A 475 5.10 4.52 33.20
N SER A 476 6.43 4.57 33.30
CA SER A 476 7.20 5.77 33.68
C SER A 476 7.74 6.54 32.45
N PRO A 477 7.09 7.64 32.02
CA PRO A 477 7.89 8.76 31.45
C PRO A 477 7.59 10.24 31.85
N SER A 478 8.43 11.16 31.34
CA SER A 478 8.61 12.61 31.67
C SER A 478 7.80 13.64 30.84
N TYR A 479 7.53 14.82 31.46
CA TYR A 479 7.05 16.15 30.95
C TYR A 479 5.53 16.51 31.04
N ASP A 480 5.16 17.78 30.76
CA ASP A 480 4.06 18.57 31.36
C ASP A 480 2.73 18.72 30.55
N LEU A 481 1.58 18.37 31.17
CA LEU A 481 0.21 18.85 30.86
C LEU A 481 -0.48 19.34 32.15
N LYS A 482 -1.54 20.16 32.03
CA LYS A 482 -2.34 20.67 33.16
C LYS A 482 -3.70 19.97 33.27
N CYS A 483 -4.26 19.92 34.49
CA CYS A 483 -5.56 19.26 34.78
C CYS A 483 -6.78 19.85 34.03
N ASP A 484 -6.68 21.11 33.60
CA ASP A 484 -7.77 21.85 32.96
C ASP A 484 -7.77 21.76 31.43
N ASP A 485 -6.78 21.07 30.85
CA ASP A 485 -6.71 20.83 29.42
C ASP A 485 -7.87 19.92 28.93
N VAL A 486 -8.34 20.16 27.70
CA VAL A 486 -9.55 19.53 27.14
C VAL A 486 -9.18 18.52 26.05
N PHE A 487 -9.76 17.32 26.12
CA PHE A 487 -9.66 16.33 25.05
C PHE A 487 -10.48 16.79 23.81
N ASP A 488 -9.81 17.07 22.69
CA ASP A 488 -10.42 17.39 21.38
C ASP A 488 -10.48 16.16 20.43
N SER A 489 -10.89 16.35 19.17
CA SER A 489 -11.31 15.31 18.21
C SER A 489 -10.35 14.14 17.95
N ASP A 490 -9.04 14.27 18.22
CA ASP A 490 -8.03 13.22 18.02
C ASP A 490 -7.58 12.55 19.34
N TYR A 491 -8.54 12.08 20.15
CA TYR A 491 -8.32 11.43 21.44
C TYR A 491 -7.21 10.36 21.46
N HIS A 492 -7.22 9.41 20.52
CA HIS A 492 -6.25 8.31 20.53
C HIS A 492 -4.82 8.76 20.25
N GLN A 493 -4.64 9.76 19.39
CA GLN A 493 -3.33 10.33 19.09
C GLN A 493 -2.81 11.13 20.28
N LEU A 494 -3.71 11.85 20.98
CA LEU A 494 -3.35 12.59 22.19
C LEU A 494 -2.95 11.65 23.33
N VAL A 495 -3.71 10.58 23.59
CA VAL A 495 -3.38 9.60 24.65
C VAL A 495 -2.05 8.90 24.36
N MET A 496 -1.82 8.46 23.11
CA MET A 496 -0.58 7.78 22.73
C MET A 496 0.66 8.66 22.89
N ASN A 497 0.52 9.97 22.68
CA ASN A 497 1.63 10.92 22.78
C ASN A 497 1.85 11.46 24.21
N ASN A 498 0.91 11.26 25.14
CA ASN A 498 0.92 11.90 26.46
C ASN A 498 0.55 10.94 27.62
N GLU A 499 0.76 9.63 27.44
CA GLU A 499 0.27 8.57 28.32
C GLU A 499 0.69 8.75 29.80
N ALA A 500 1.98 8.99 30.03
CA ALA A 500 2.58 9.25 31.34
C ALA A 500 1.94 10.41 32.10
N ILE A 501 1.63 11.44 31.33
CA ILE A 501 1.22 12.73 31.85
C ILE A 501 -0.23 12.63 32.30
N ILE A 502 -1.04 11.96 31.49
CA ILE A 502 -2.43 11.64 31.84
C ILE A 502 -2.45 10.73 33.07
N ALA A 503 -1.56 9.74 33.17
CA ALA A 503 -1.42 8.88 34.34
C ALA A 503 -1.11 9.66 35.63
N SER A 504 -0.13 10.58 35.58
CA SER A 504 0.22 11.45 36.72
C SER A 504 -0.96 12.32 37.16
N ARG A 505 -1.67 12.95 36.20
CA ARG A 505 -2.85 13.78 36.50
C ARG A 505 -4.04 12.97 37.01
N ILE A 506 -4.22 11.74 36.55
CA ILE A 506 -5.21 10.82 37.11
C ILE A 506 -4.89 10.53 38.58
N ARG A 507 -3.63 10.22 38.90
CA ARG A 507 -3.19 9.99 40.29
C ARG A 507 -3.45 11.20 41.17
N GLU A 508 -3.12 12.40 40.71
CA GLU A 508 -3.40 13.66 41.42
C GLU A 508 -4.92 13.82 41.66
N CYS A 509 -5.74 13.62 40.63
CA CYS A 509 -7.20 13.74 40.72
C CYS A 509 -7.82 12.69 41.66
N TRP A 510 -7.31 11.45 41.67
CA TRP A 510 -7.81 10.38 42.53
C TRP A 510 -7.35 10.54 43.99
N SER A 511 -6.22 11.20 44.22
CA SER A 511 -5.71 11.51 45.57
C SER A 511 -6.42 12.70 46.23
N ALA A 512 -7.30 13.40 45.53
CA ALA A 512 -8.10 14.47 46.10
C ALA A 512 -9.13 13.94 47.12
N SER A 513 -9.39 14.68 48.20
CA SER A 513 -10.30 14.27 49.29
C SER A 513 -11.69 13.87 48.79
N THR A 514 -12.21 14.54 47.76
CA THR A 514 -13.51 14.22 47.14
C THR A 514 -13.54 12.84 46.48
N SER A 515 -12.43 12.42 45.89
CA SER A 515 -12.28 11.13 45.21
C SER A 515 -12.10 10.00 46.22
N ILE A 516 -11.34 10.26 47.30
CA ILE A 516 -11.15 9.31 48.41
C ILE A 516 -12.49 9.03 49.13
N GLN A 517 -13.32 10.05 49.32
CA GLN A 517 -14.66 9.89 49.91
C GLN A 517 -15.60 9.04 49.05
N ALA A 518 -15.34 8.93 47.74
CA ALA A 518 -16.14 8.10 46.83
C ALA A 518 -15.76 6.61 46.89
N LEU A 519 -14.67 6.25 47.55
CA LEU A 519 -14.27 4.84 47.73
C LEU A 519 -15.22 4.14 48.73
N PRO A 520 -15.47 2.83 48.57
CA PRO A 520 -16.24 2.06 49.56
C PRO A 520 -15.46 1.81 50.87
N ASP A 521 -16.17 1.64 51.97
CA ASP A 521 -15.59 1.40 53.30
C ASP A 521 -14.79 0.09 53.34
N GLY A 522 -13.60 0.12 53.94
CA GLY A 522 -12.73 -1.06 54.10
C GLY A 522 -12.05 -1.55 52.81
N LYS A 523 -12.18 -0.84 51.69
CA LYS A 523 -11.51 -1.15 50.41
C LYS A 523 -10.22 -0.35 50.25
N VAL A 524 -9.28 -0.92 49.49
CA VAL A 524 -7.94 -0.34 49.28
C VAL A 524 -7.71 -0.08 47.79
N LEU A 525 -7.34 1.14 47.43
CA LEU A 525 -6.91 1.52 46.08
C LEU A 525 -5.43 1.90 46.12
N VAL A 526 -4.58 1.23 45.35
CA VAL A 526 -3.18 1.60 45.17
C VAL A 526 -2.97 2.14 43.77
N ILE A 527 -2.24 3.25 43.65
CA ILE A 527 -1.91 3.88 42.37
C ILE A 527 -0.40 3.98 42.29
N ALA A 528 0.21 3.18 41.42
CA ALA A 528 1.63 3.24 41.13
C ALA A 528 1.86 4.27 40.01
N GLY A 529 2.41 5.41 40.39
CA GLY A 529 2.63 6.55 39.51
C GLY A 529 3.87 6.39 38.62
N PRO A 530 4.05 7.31 37.67
CA PRO A 530 5.21 7.33 36.76
C PRO A 530 6.51 7.80 37.43
N ASP A 531 6.43 8.41 38.62
CA ASP A 531 7.56 8.94 39.41
C ASP A 531 8.20 7.86 40.32
N GLU A 532 8.15 6.61 39.89
CA GLU A 532 8.62 5.43 40.65
C GLU A 532 7.89 5.20 41.99
N SER A 533 6.94 6.06 42.39
CA SER A 533 6.28 6.01 43.68
C SER A 533 4.83 5.54 43.61
N SER A 534 4.40 4.85 44.67
CA SER A 534 3.05 4.32 44.81
C SER A 534 2.31 5.02 45.94
N VAL A 535 1.02 5.29 45.75
CA VAL A 535 0.14 5.87 46.77
C VAL A 535 -1.02 4.93 47.05
N THR A 536 -1.24 4.67 48.34
CA THR A 536 -2.35 3.89 48.86
C THR A 536 -3.44 4.81 49.39
N LEU A 537 -4.66 4.62 48.88
CA LEU A 537 -5.85 5.38 49.20
C LEU A 537 -6.87 4.48 49.92
N LYS A 538 -7.37 4.96 51.06
CA LYS A 538 -8.47 4.33 51.82
C LYS A 538 -9.46 5.40 52.23
N LYS A 539 -10.75 5.06 52.21
CA LYS A 539 -11.79 5.99 52.66
C LYS A 539 -11.56 6.40 54.11
N TYR A 540 -11.73 7.68 54.42
CA TYR A 540 -11.49 8.30 55.73
C TYR A 540 -10.02 8.31 56.20
N CYS A 541 -9.07 8.01 55.32
CA CYS A 541 -7.64 8.11 55.60
C CYS A 541 -6.98 9.09 54.62
N ASP A 542 -5.90 9.73 55.07
CA ASP A 542 -5.03 10.48 54.17
C ASP A 542 -4.27 9.54 53.22
N PRO A 543 -3.93 9.99 52.00
CA PRO A 543 -3.07 9.23 51.09
C PRO A 543 -1.74 8.83 51.74
N ILE A 544 -1.38 7.55 51.65
CA ILE A 544 -0.13 7.03 52.21
C ILE A 544 0.81 6.67 51.07
N ASN A 545 2.03 7.20 51.07
CA ASN A 545 3.08 6.73 50.15
C ASN A 545 3.51 5.31 50.54
N ASP A 546 3.43 4.39 49.59
CA ASP A 546 3.77 2.99 49.79
C ASP A 546 5.21 2.72 49.32
N TYR A 547 6.15 2.84 50.26
CA TYR A 547 7.57 2.69 49.99
C TYR A 547 7.98 1.27 49.58
N LEU A 548 7.16 0.25 49.88
CA LEU A 548 7.41 -1.14 49.50
C LEU A 548 7.15 -1.39 48.01
N LEU A 549 6.37 -0.51 47.38
CA LEU A 549 5.97 -0.58 45.97
C LEU A 549 6.68 0.47 45.12
N VAL A 550 7.75 1.07 45.65
CA VAL A 550 8.63 1.97 44.89
C VAL A 550 9.51 1.13 43.99
N SER A 551 9.59 1.45 42.69
CA SER A 551 10.50 0.76 41.78
C SER A 551 10.95 1.60 40.60
N ASN A 552 12.19 1.35 40.15
CA ASN A 552 12.83 2.01 39.01
C ASN A 552 12.48 1.34 37.66
N HIS A 553 11.51 0.42 37.65
CA HIS A 553 11.10 -0.29 36.45
C HIS A 553 10.41 0.68 35.48
N ALA A 554 10.90 0.74 34.24
CA ALA A 554 10.29 1.59 33.23
C ALA A 554 8.90 1.10 32.78
N GLU A 555 8.73 -0.22 32.61
CA GLU A 555 7.52 -0.84 32.05
C GLU A 555 6.56 -1.34 33.13
N ALA A 556 5.28 -0.99 33.00
CA ALA A 556 4.20 -1.49 33.84
C ALA A 556 4.13 -3.01 33.82
N ALA A 557 4.42 -3.66 32.67
CA ALA A 557 4.41 -5.12 32.54
C ALA A 557 5.23 -5.84 33.63
N THR A 558 6.40 -5.30 33.98
CA THR A 558 7.25 -5.84 35.06
C THR A 558 6.80 -5.35 36.44
N ARG A 559 6.37 -4.08 36.57
CA ARG A 559 5.87 -3.51 37.83
C ARG A 559 4.65 -4.23 38.37
N LEU A 560 3.75 -4.70 37.50
CA LEU A 560 2.56 -5.48 37.89
C LEU A 560 2.93 -6.67 38.81
N PHE A 561 4.11 -7.27 38.63
CA PHE A 561 4.56 -8.41 39.42
C PHE A 561 5.12 -8.03 40.80
N ILE A 562 5.66 -6.83 40.97
CA ILE A 562 6.00 -6.27 42.30
C ILE A 562 4.71 -6.15 43.13
N HIS A 563 3.66 -5.60 42.53
CA HIS A 563 2.35 -5.50 43.17
C HIS A 563 1.75 -6.87 43.46
N ALA A 564 1.83 -7.82 42.52
CA ALA A 564 1.35 -9.18 42.73
C ALA A 564 2.08 -9.87 43.89
N GLN A 565 3.39 -9.68 44.00
CA GLN A 565 4.20 -10.23 45.10
C GLN A 565 3.83 -9.59 46.44
N ALA A 566 3.76 -8.25 46.51
CA ALA A 566 3.37 -7.56 47.72
C ALA A 566 1.98 -8.01 48.22
N ILE A 567 1.02 -8.13 47.30
CA ILE A 567 -0.33 -8.64 47.58
C ILE A 567 -0.29 -10.10 48.07
N SER A 568 0.60 -10.93 47.52
CA SER A 568 0.71 -12.35 47.94
C SER A 568 1.15 -12.52 49.40
N TYR A 569 1.83 -11.52 49.98
CA TYR A 569 2.18 -11.51 51.40
C TYR A 569 1.06 -10.96 52.31
N GLU A 570 -0.04 -10.46 51.73
CA GLU A 570 -1.22 -10.04 52.48
C GLU A 570 -2.20 -11.20 52.67
N ASN A 571 -3.30 -10.96 53.41
CA ASN A 571 -4.37 -11.95 53.56
C ASN A 571 -5.30 -12.01 52.32
N ILE A 572 -4.70 -12.09 51.13
CA ILE A 572 -5.37 -12.13 49.82
C ILE A 572 -5.00 -13.44 49.13
N LYS A 573 -5.99 -14.28 48.81
CA LYS A 573 -5.76 -15.63 48.28
C LYS A 573 -5.95 -15.76 46.77
N SER A 574 -6.51 -14.74 46.12
CA SER A 574 -6.69 -14.72 44.67
C SER A 574 -6.31 -13.37 44.06
N ILE A 575 -5.51 -13.42 42.99
CA ILE A 575 -5.11 -12.24 42.22
C ILE A 575 -5.66 -12.35 40.79
N VAL A 576 -6.24 -11.26 40.31
CA VAL A 576 -6.62 -11.07 38.91
C VAL A 576 -5.81 -9.92 38.33
N CYS A 577 -5.03 -10.15 37.28
CA CYS A 577 -4.31 -9.11 36.56
C CYS A 577 -5.05 -8.77 35.25
N GLN A 578 -5.39 -7.51 35.04
CA GLN A 578 -6.02 -7.02 33.82
C GLN A 578 -4.95 -6.33 32.96
N SER A 579 -4.50 -7.00 31.90
CA SER A 579 -3.58 -6.44 30.91
C SER A 579 -3.93 -6.93 29.50
N TYR A 580 -3.57 -6.12 28.51
CA TYR A 580 -3.68 -6.45 27.08
C TYR A 580 -2.39 -7.05 26.52
N ASP A 581 -1.28 -6.96 27.27
CA ASP A 581 0.01 -7.33 26.76
C ASP A 581 0.24 -8.84 26.84
N THR A 582 0.79 -9.40 25.77
CA THR A 582 1.20 -10.81 25.71
C THR A 582 2.36 -11.06 26.67
N ASP A 583 3.22 -10.05 26.88
CA ASP A 583 4.39 -10.16 27.74
C ASP A 583 3.98 -10.41 29.20
N VAL A 584 2.87 -9.79 29.67
CA VAL A 584 2.30 -10.03 31.01
C VAL A 584 1.77 -11.47 31.16
N ILE A 585 1.28 -12.09 30.08
CA ILE A 585 0.84 -13.50 30.11
C ILE A 585 2.04 -14.44 30.27
N ILE A 586 3.12 -14.20 29.51
CA ILE A 586 4.33 -15.02 29.58
C ILE A 586 5.02 -14.88 30.93
N LEU A 587 5.21 -13.64 31.39
CA LEU A 587 5.70 -13.35 32.74
C LEU A 587 4.80 -14.01 33.80
N GLY A 588 3.48 -13.94 33.59
CA GLY A 588 2.49 -14.56 34.45
C GLY A 588 2.73 -16.05 34.61
N ILE A 589 2.87 -16.77 33.50
CA ILE A 589 3.10 -18.23 33.50
C ILE A 589 4.41 -18.57 34.22
N ALA A 590 5.48 -17.82 33.94
CA ALA A 590 6.79 -18.06 34.51
C ALA A 590 6.80 -17.86 36.04
N HIS A 591 6.11 -16.83 36.52
CA HIS A 591 6.13 -16.42 37.93
C HIS A 591 4.97 -16.95 38.77
N ALA A 592 3.96 -17.58 38.17
CA ALA A 592 2.73 -17.98 38.86
C ALA A 592 2.93 -18.91 40.06
N LEU A 593 3.98 -19.75 40.04
CA LEU A 593 4.27 -20.68 41.13
C LEU A 593 5.12 -20.06 42.24
N SER A 594 5.72 -18.89 42.00
CA SER A 594 6.48 -18.13 42.99
C SER A 594 5.60 -17.25 43.89
N LEU A 595 4.36 -16.97 43.46
CA LEU A 595 3.38 -16.21 44.23
C LEU A 595 2.64 -17.12 45.23
N ASP A 596 2.55 -16.69 46.50
CA ASP A 596 1.82 -17.40 47.57
C ASP A 596 0.30 -17.13 47.51
N VAL A 597 -0.32 -17.50 46.39
CA VAL A 597 -1.76 -17.35 46.16
C VAL A 597 -2.38 -18.66 45.70
N ASN A 598 -3.64 -18.89 46.06
CA ASN A 598 -4.38 -20.07 45.61
C ASN A 598 -4.69 -19.98 44.12
N ASN A 599 -5.03 -18.77 43.65
CA ASN A 599 -5.49 -18.54 42.29
C ASN A 599 -4.86 -17.30 41.67
N PHE A 600 -4.35 -17.42 40.44
CA PHE A 600 -3.80 -16.30 39.68
C PHE A 600 -4.36 -16.29 38.25
N PHE A 601 -5.09 -15.23 37.91
CA PHE A 601 -5.75 -15.08 36.61
C PHE A 601 -5.24 -13.87 35.86
N ILE A 602 -5.25 -13.96 34.53
CA ILE A 602 -5.17 -12.80 33.66
C ILE A 602 -6.51 -12.58 32.95
N LYS A 603 -7.04 -11.37 33.06
CA LYS A 603 -8.26 -10.91 32.40
C LYS A 603 -7.87 -10.19 31.11
N SER A 604 -8.03 -10.87 29.98
CA SER A 604 -7.77 -10.34 28.63
C SER A 604 -9.08 -10.00 27.89
N PHE A 605 -9.05 -9.06 26.95
CA PHE A 605 -10.19 -8.73 26.08
C PHE A 605 -10.01 -9.35 24.70
N ASN A 606 -11.11 -9.84 24.12
CA ASN A 606 -11.11 -10.21 22.70
C ASN A 606 -11.03 -8.93 21.83
N THR A 607 -10.25 -8.96 20.75
CA THR A 607 -10.05 -7.88 19.75
C THR A 607 -11.34 -7.30 19.14
N LYS A 608 -12.50 -7.92 19.39
CA LYS A 608 -13.83 -7.42 18.99
C LYS A 608 -14.61 -6.68 20.10
N GLY A 609 -13.99 -6.42 21.25
CA GLY A 609 -14.48 -5.46 22.26
C GLY A 609 -15.76 -5.80 23.02
N LYS A 610 -16.25 -7.05 22.96
CA LYS A 610 -17.56 -7.44 23.54
C LYS A 610 -17.52 -8.48 24.66
N PHE A 611 -16.43 -9.22 24.84
CA PHE A 611 -16.36 -10.31 25.83
C PHE A 611 -14.98 -10.35 26.51
N TYR A 612 -15.01 -10.64 27.82
CA TYR A 612 -13.83 -10.88 28.64
C TYR A 612 -13.42 -12.35 28.55
N THR A 613 -12.12 -12.62 28.64
CA THR A 613 -11.59 -13.97 28.82
C THR A 613 -10.67 -13.97 30.03
N TYR A 614 -10.96 -14.83 30.98
CA TYR A 614 -10.14 -15.11 32.15
C TYR A 614 -9.25 -16.31 31.84
N ILE A 615 -7.95 -16.14 31.99
CA ILE A 615 -6.94 -17.16 31.77
C ILE A 615 -6.40 -17.56 33.14
N ASN A 616 -6.58 -18.81 33.54
CA ASN A 616 -6.03 -19.36 34.79
C ASN A 616 -4.54 -19.66 34.61
N ILE A 617 -3.71 -18.67 34.92
CA ILE A 617 -2.27 -18.73 34.69
C ILE A 617 -1.60 -19.76 35.60
N ARG A 618 -2.07 -19.89 36.85
CA ARG A 618 -1.52 -20.87 37.79
C ARG A 618 -1.78 -22.30 37.35
N GLU A 619 -2.96 -22.59 36.80
CA GLU A 619 -3.27 -23.91 36.24
C GLU A 619 -2.38 -24.25 35.05
N ILE A 620 -2.15 -23.30 34.14
CA ILE A 620 -1.22 -23.46 33.01
C ILE A 620 0.20 -23.73 33.51
N ALA A 621 0.67 -22.95 34.48
CA ALA A 621 2.00 -23.11 35.08
C ALA A 621 2.17 -24.49 35.74
N LEU A 622 1.18 -24.96 36.50
CA LEU A 622 1.17 -26.31 37.08
C LEU A 622 1.15 -27.40 36.01
N ALA A 623 0.38 -27.22 34.93
CA ALA A 623 0.32 -28.16 33.82
C ALA A 623 1.66 -28.25 33.07
N ILE A 624 2.34 -27.13 32.86
CA ILE A 624 3.70 -27.07 32.29
C ILE A 624 4.68 -27.79 33.22
N LYS A 625 4.66 -27.49 34.53
CA LYS A 625 5.52 -28.16 35.52
C LYS A 625 5.32 -29.67 35.52
N LYS A 626 4.07 -30.12 35.47
CA LYS A 626 3.74 -31.55 35.42
C LYS A 626 4.18 -32.22 34.12
N LYS A 627 3.98 -31.54 32.98
CA LYS A 627 4.27 -32.09 31.64
C LYS A 627 5.77 -32.21 31.38
N PHE A 628 6.54 -31.20 31.79
CA PHE A 628 7.96 -31.09 31.48
C PHE A 628 8.89 -31.37 32.67
N LEU A 629 8.34 -31.57 33.88
CA LEU A 629 9.10 -31.76 35.13
C LEU A 629 10.07 -30.61 35.45
N ILE A 630 9.75 -29.42 34.96
CA ILE A 630 10.58 -28.21 34.99
C ILE A 630 9.71 -27.08 35.55
N ASP A 631 10.24 -26.32 36.51
CA ASP A 631 9.51 -25.17 37.02
C ASP A 631 9.36 -24.09 35.93
N PRO A 632 8.16 -23.53 35.68
CA PRO A 632 7.95 -22.52 34.65
C PRO A 632 8.86 -21.29 34.78
N ILE A 633 9.40 -21.00 35.97
CA ILE A 633 10.39 -19.93 36.13
C ILE A 633 11.66 -20.18 35.30
N ILE A 634 11.94 -21.44 34.92
CA ILE A 634 13.04 -21.80 34.00
C ILE A 634 12.88 -21.13 32.63
N LEU A 635 11.67 -20.75 32.22
CA LEU A 635 11.45 -19.90 31.05
C LEU A 635 12.22 -18.57 31.12
N LEU A 636 12.57 -18.11 32.33
CA LEU A 636 13.29 -16.88 32.60
C LEU A 636 14.70 -17.09 33.19
N VAL A 637 15.10 -18.34 33.45
CA VAL A 637 16.36 -18.70 34.13
C VAL A 637 17.37 -19.37 33.18
N ILE A 638 17.05 -19.55 31.89
CA ILE A 638 18.07 -19.83 30.87
C ILE A 638 18.88 -18.53 30.66
N HIS A 639 19.68 -18.21 31.68
CA HIS A 639 20.53 -17.04 31.82
C HIS A 639 21.86 -17.18 31.09
N ALA A 640 21.97 -18.19 30.25
CA ALA A 640 23.16 -18.43 29.47
C ALA A 640 22.72 -18.82 28.08
N LEU A 641 22.85 -17.88 27.16
CA LEU A 641 23.40 -18.25 25.88
C LEU A 641 24.85 -18.70 26.11
N SER A 642 25.03 -19.84 26.78
CA SER A 642 26.20 -20.66 26.49
C SER A 642 26.17 -20.94 24.98
N VAL A 643 27.32 -21.25 24.41
CA VAL A 643 27.37 -21.67 23.00
C VAL A 643 26.31 -22.74 22.72
N ASP A 644 26.09 -23.65 23.69
CA ASP A 644 25.06 -24.69 23.63
C ASP A 644 23.62 -24.15 23.62
N GLY A 645 23.33 -23.08 24.35
CA GLY A 645 22.00 -22.45 24.39
C GLY A 645 21.61 -21.81 23.06
N ILE A 646 22.56 -21.14 22.40
CA ILE A 646 22.35 -20.58 21.05
C ILE A 646 22.16 -21.70 20.05
N SER A 647 23.00 -22.75 20.10
CA SER A 647 22.86 -23.91 19.22
C SER A 647 21.52 -24.62 19.38
N CYS A 648 20.99 -24.71 20.60
CA CYS A 648 19.64 -25.23 20.85
C CYS A 648 18.54 -24.34 20.25
N ALA A 649 18.64 -23.02 20.41
CA ALA A 649 17.69 -22.06 19.83
C ALA A 649 17.73 -22.09 18.28
N GLU A 650 18.93 -22.23 17.72
CA GLU A 650 19.15 -22.37 16.29
C GLU A 650 18.50 -23.66 15.78
N ARG A 651 18.68 -24.77 16.49
CA ARG A 651 18.05 -26.06 16.17
C ARG A 651 16.53 -26.02 16.24
N LEU A 652 15.97 -25.35 17.25
CA LEU A 652 14.52 -25.12 17.33
C LEU A 652 14.02 -24.35 16.10
N LEU A 653 14.76 -23.34 15.65
CA LEU A 653 14.38 -22.58 14.46
C LEU A 653 14.45 -23.46 13.20
N LEU A 654 15.48 -24.31 13.05
CA LEU A 654 15.55 -25.31 11.97
C LEU A 654 14.33 -26.24 11.96
N ASP A 655 13.87 -26.68 13.13
CA ASP A 655 12.67 -27.51 13.31
C ASP A 655 11.39 -26.77 12.88
N CYS A 656 11.27 -25.47 13.21
CA CYS A 656 10.13 -24.65 12.78
C CYS A 656 10.02 -24.54 11.25
N TYR A 657 11.15 -24.55 10.53
CA TYR A 657 11.14 -24.58 9.07
C TYR A 657 10.90 -25.98 8.48
N SER A 658 10.74 -27.02 9.31
CA SER A 658 10.57 -28.43 8.89
C SER A 658 11.78 -29.03 8.14
N TYR A 659 13.00 -28.53 8.38
CA TYR A 659 14.25 -28.95 7.69
C TYR A 659 15.16 -29.86 8.53
N THR A 660 14.57 -30.66 9.41
CA THR A 660 15.25 -31.34 10.54
C THR A 660 16.36 -32.34 10.18
N ASN A 661 16.51 -32.71 8.91
CA ASN A 661 17.47 -33.73 8.46
C ASN A 661 18.42 -33.30 7.32
N THR A 662 18.44 -32.02 6.90
CA THR A 662 19.25 -31.61 5.72
C THR A 662 20.15 -30.39 5.92
N ALA A 663 19.88 -29.53 6.91
CA ALA A 663 20.69 -28.36 7.22
C ALA A 663 21.33 -28.50 8.61
N SER A 664 22.62 -28.18 8.74
CA SER A 664 23.35 -28.26 10.01
C SER A 664 23.43 -26.92 10.76
N SER A 665 23.10 -25.82 10.06
CA SER A 665 23.08 -24.44 10.57
C SER A 665 21.98 -23.63 9.86
N LEU A 666 21.65 -22.43 10.38
CA LEU A 666 20.76 -21.50 9.68
C LEU A 666 21.34 -21.06 8.33
N ASP A 667 22.66 -20.95 8.22
CA ASP A 667 23.32 -20.61 6.96
C ASP A 667 23.10 -21.72 5.89
N ASP A 668 23.17 -23.00 6.29
CA ASP A 668 22.83 -24.13 5.41
C ASP A 668 21.35 -24.14 5.03
N LEU A 669 20.46 -23.85 5.98
CA LEU A 669 19.03 -23.73 5.72
C LEU A 669 18.79 -22.61 4.72
N ARG A 670 19.41 -21.45 4.92
CA ARG A 670 19.30 -20.28 4.05
C ARG A 670 19.79 -20.59 2.64
N ALA A 671 20.91 -21.30 2.50
CA ALA A 671 21.42 -21.79 1.21
C ALA A 671 20.47 -22.81 0.54
N THR A 672 19.86 -23.71 1.32
CA THR A 672 18.91 -24.71 0.85
C THR A 672 17.60 -24.06 0.37
N VAL A 673 17.08 -23.11 1.13
CA VAL A 673 15.88 -22.34 0.76
C VAL A 673 16.15 -21.47 -0.47
N ALA A 674 17.33 -20.83 -0.55
CA ALA A 674 17.70 -20.03 -1.71
C ALA A 674 17.85 -20.88 -2.99
N SER A 675 18.52 -22.02 -2.89
CA SER A 675 18.72 -22.92 -4.05
C SER A 675 17.44 -23.62 -4.50
N SER A 676 16.57 -24.05 -3.58
CA SER A 676 15.27 -24.64 -3.92
C SER A 676 14.33 -23.63 -4.57
N SER A 677 14.27 -22.40 -4.04
CA SER A 677 13.50 -21.30 -4.61
C SER A 677 13.98 -20.94 -6.02
N PHE A 678 15.29 -20.99 -6.26
CA PHE A 678 15.87 -20.75 -7.59
C PHE A 678 15.52 -21.86 -8.60
N LYS A 679 15.48 -23.12 -8.16
CA LYS A 679 15.16 -24.29 -9.00
C LYS A 679 13.68 -24.38 -9.37
N GLN A 680 12.77 -23.98 -8.49
CA GLN A 680 11.32 -24.12 -8.72
C GLN A 680 10.72 -23.02 -9.58
N ASN A 681 11.15 -21.75 -9.47
CA ASN A 681 10.72 -20.69 -10.37
C ASN A 681 11.58 -19.41 -10.25
N ARG A 682 12.22 -18.96 -11.34
CA ARG A 682 13.10 -17.76 -11.36
C ARG A 682 12.40 -16.44 -11.00
N ALA A 683 11.06 -16.42 -10.99
CA ALA A 683 10.23 -15.24 -10.75
C ALA A 683 9.66 -15.14 -9.32
N SER A 684 9.82 -16.16 -8.47
CA SER A 684 9.19 -16.21 -7.13
C SER A 684 10.17 -16.06 -5.96
N PHE A 685 11.45 -15.75 -6.21
CA PHE A 685 12.42 -15.52 -5.15
C PHE A 685 12.17 -14.16 -4.49
N VAL A 686 12.01 -14.14 -3.16
CA VAL A 686 11.72 -12.94 -2.37
C VAL A 686 12.70 -12.91 -1.19
N ALA A 687 13.70 -12.03 -1.21
CA ALA A 687 14.73 -11.96 -0.18
C ALA A 687 14.20 -11.89 1.29
N PRO A 688 13.09 -11.19 1.59
CA PRO A 688 12.47 -11.21 2.92
C PRO A 688 12.00 -12.56 3.44
N THR A 689 11.84 -13.58 2.59
CA THR A 689 11.37 -14.92 3.02
C THR A 689 12.51 -15.87 3.40
N LEU A 690 13.77 -15.42 3.29
CA LEU A 690 14.91 -16.20 3.77
C LEU A 690 14.99 -16.14 5.30
N PRO A 691 15.36 -17.26 5.97
CA PRO A 691 15.68 -17.22 7.40
C PRO A 691 16.88 -16.28 7.65
N PRO A 692 17.05 -15.73 8.86
CA PRO A 692 18.26 -14.96 9.20
C PRO A 692 19.52 -15.83 9.08
N THR A 693 20.69 -15.19 8.89
CA THR A 693 21.98 -15.87 9.04
C THR A 693 22.22 -16.27 10.50
N SER A 694 23.10 -17.24 10.74
CA SER A 694 23.51 -17.63 12.10
C SER A 694 24.09 -16.43 12.88
N ASP A 695 24.83 -15.53 12.21
CA ASP A 695 25.38 -14.29 12.79
C ASP A 695 24.27 -13.29 13.20
N ALA A 696 23.29 -13.06 12.33
CA ALA A 696 22.14 -12.20 12.63
C ALA A 696 21.27 -12.76 13.76
N PHE A 697 21.07 -14.08 13.76
CA PHE A 697 20.31 -14.78 14.79
C PHE A 697 21.01 -14.74 16.14
N TYR A 698 22.34 -14.87 16.18
CA TYR A 698 23.14 -14.75 17.40
C TYR A 698 22.88 -13.42 18.13
N PHE A 699 22.95 -12.28 17.43
CA PHE A 699 22.67 -10.98 18.05
C PHE A 699 21.20 -10.82 18.47
N HIS A 700 20.26 -11.44 17.74
CA HIS A 700 18.87 -11.47 18.17
C HIS A 700 18.69 -12.27 19.47
N CYS A 701 19.34 -13.43 19.59
CA CYS A 701 19.35 -14.20 20.83
C CYS A 701 19.94 -13.38 21.98
N GLN A 702 21.05 -12.66 21.79
CA GLN A 702 21.63 -11.81 22.84
C GLN A 702 20.63 -10.76 23.36
N ARG A 703 19.89 -10.10 22.46
CA ARG A 703 18.84 -9.15 22.85
C ARG A 703 17.70 -9.82 23.61
N ALA A 704 17.27 -11.00 23.17
CA ALA A 704 16.25 -11.77 23.87
C ALA A 704 16.73 -12.20 25.26
N ALA A 705 17.99 -12.63 25.40
CA ALA A 705 18.59 -12.99 26.68
C ALA A 705 18.65 -11.80 27.64
N ARG A 706 19.02 -10.61 27.14
CA ARG A 706 18.95 -9.37 27.92
C ARG A 706 17.52 -9.06 28.40
N GLN A 707 16.53 -9.21 27.53
CA GLN A 707 15.13 -9.00 27.93
C GLN A 707 14.70 -10.00 29.01
N ILE A 708 15.14 -11.26 28.89
CA ILE A 708 14.90 -12.29 29.91
C ILE A 708 15.58 -11.93 31.24
N GLN A 709 16.78 -11.38 31.21
CA GLN A 709 17.47 -10.89 32.41
C GLN A 709 16.68 -9.80 33.14
N ILE A 710 16.10 -8.86 32.38
CA ILE A 710 15.19 -7.84 32.92
C ILE A 710 13.96 -8.52 33.55
N TRP A 711 13.33 -9.43 32.81
CA TRP A 711 12.15 -10.19 33.28
C TRP A 711 12.41 -11.13 34.47
N SER A 712 13.66 -11.55 34.70
CA SER A 712 14.04 -12.34 35.87
C SER A 712 14.12 -11.50 37.15
N GLN A 713 14.28 -10.18 37.02
CA GLN A 713 14.42 -9.23 38.14
C GLN A 713 13.08 -8.60 38.55
N VAL A 714 11.94 -9.12 38.11
CA VAL A 714 10.62 -8.48 38.31
C VAL A 714 10.22 -8.24 39.77
N TYR A 715 10.87 -8.89 40.73
CA TYR A 715 10.63 -8.74 42.17
C TYR A 715 11.61 -7.78 42.87
N GLN A 716 12.60 -7.26 42.15
CA GLN A 716 13.58 -6.33 42.69
C GLN A 716 13.09 -4.90 42.46
N SER A 717 12.85 -4.14 43.52
CA SER A 717 12.44 -2.74 43.38
C SER A 717 13.48 -1.86 42.67
N ASP A 718 14.76 -2.12 42.93
CA ASP A 718 15.89 -1.49 42.25
C ASP A 718 16.47 -2.46 41.21
N MET A 719 15.87 -2.46 40.03
CA MET A 719 16.34 -3.26 38.91
C MET A 719 17.69 -2.73 38.42
N THR A 720 18.72 -3.56 38.49
CA THR A 720 20.05 -3.18 38.04
C THR A 720 20.16 -3.48 36.55
N ILE A 721 19.74 -2.52 35.71
CA ILE A 721 19.90 -2.64 34.26
C ILE A 721 21.35 -2.29 33.94
N GLN A 722 22.16 -3.30 33.60
CA GLN A 722 23.53 -3.06 33.13
C GLN A 722 23.51 -2.15 31.90
N THR A 723 24.42 -1.18 31.86
CA THR A 723 24.59 -0.29 30.71
C THR A 723 24.83 -1.11 29.46
N VAL A 724 24.24 -0.69 28.34
CA VAL A 724 24.42 -1.35 27.05
C VAL A 724 25.91 -1.32 26.66
N GLU A 725 26.60 -2.44 26.79
CA GLU A 725 27.95 -2.61 26.25
C GLU A 725 27.88 -3.01 24.77
N ASN A 726 29.00 -2.87 24.03
CA ASN A 726 29.14 -3.24 22.61
C ASN A 726 29.09 -4.78 22.36
N SER A 727 28.27 -5.52 23.10
CA SER A 727 28.34 -6.98 23.23
C SER A 727 26.99 -7.70 23.39
N GLU A 728 25.86 -7.00 23.50
CA GLU A 728 24.52 -7.60 23.72
C GLU A 728 23.54 -7.42 22.55
N GLY A 729 24.06 -7.45 21.31
CA GLY A 729 23.26 -7.17 20.12
C GLY A 729 22.91 -5.69 19.95
N TYR A 730 23.65 -4.81 20.64
CA TYR A 730 23.61 -3.35 20.51
C TYR A 730 25.01 -2.79 20.28
N GLU A 731 25.07 -1.59 19.73
CA GLU A 731 26.29 -0.81 19.57
C GLU A 731 26.04 0.67 19.90
N ILE A 732 27.02 1.35 20.48
CA ILE A 732 26.94 2.79 20.75
C ILE A 732 27.52 3.53 19.53
N ARG A 733 26.68 4.34 18.87
CA ARG A 733 27.09 5.22 17.77
C ARG A 733 26.61 6.64 18.04
N GLN A 734 27.54 7.60 18.02
CA GLN A 734 27.23 9.03 18.22
C GLN A 734 26.45 9.32 19.52
N ASN A 735 26.77 8.62 20.61
CA ASN A 735 26.08 8.66 21.91
C ASN A 735 24.64 8.10 21.93
N ASP A 736 24.17 7.50 20.83
CA ASP A 736 22.89 6.78 20.79
C ASP A 736 23.12 5.27 20.74
N VAL A 737 22.22 4.53 21.39
CA VAL A 737 22.19 3.06 21.35
C VAL A 737 21.50 2.61 20.06
N GLN A 738 22.19 1.83 19.24
CA GLN A 738 21.67 1.27 17.99
C GLN A 738 21.71 -0.26 17.99
N LEU A 739 20.88 -0.88 17.13
CA LEU A 739 20.87 -2.34 17.00
C LEU A 739 22.11 -2.82 16.24
N LYS A 740 22.87 -3.72 16.87
CA LYS A 740 23.95 -4.43 16.18
C LYS A 740 23.35 -5.68 15.53
N TRP A 741 23.35 -5.69 14.20
CA TRP A 741 22.74 -6.77 13.43
C TRP A 741 23.71 -7.86 13.01
N LEU A 742 24.96 -7.49 12.69
CA LEU A 742 25.94 -8.36 12.05
C LEU A 742 27.32 -8.10 12.66
N SER A 743 28.14 -9.15 12.74
CA SER A 743 29.59 -9.07 12.98
C SER A 743 30.35 -9.24 11.67
N LEU A 744 29.76 -9.95 10.71
CA LEU A 744 30.31 -10.17 9.39
C LEU A 744 29.92 -9.03 8.43
N SER A 745 30.75 -8.78 7.43
CA SER A 745 30.41 -7.87 6.34
C SER A 745 29.20 -8.38 5.55
N CYS A 746 28.43 -7.47 4.95
CA CYS A 746 27.26 -7.80 4.13
C CYS A 746 27.59 -8.59 2.84
N PHE A 747 28.87 -8.84 2.58
CA PHE A 747 29.38 -9.61 1.46
C PHE A 747 30.59 -10.45 1.87
N PRO A 748 30.75 -11.66 1.31
CA PRO A 748 31.98 -12.42 1.45
C PRO A 748 33.15 -11.61 0.88
N THR A 749 34.24 -11.48 1.63
CA THR A 749 35.49 -10.84 1.16
C THR A 749 36.35 -11.74 0.27
N ASP A 750 35.81 -12.88 -0.19
CA ASP A 750 36.51 -13.76 -1.11
C ASP A 750 36.75 -13.04 -2.45
N ASP A 751 38.01 -12.89 -2.84
CA ASP A 751 38.45 -12.25 -4.09
C ASP A 751 37.82 -12.91 -5.34
N ARG A 752 37.35 -14.15 -5.21
CA ARG A 752 36.62 -14.88 -6.25
C ARG A 752 35.17 -14.41 -6.42
N LEU A 753 34.59 -13.66 -5.48
CA LEU A 753 33.25 -13.07 -5.59
C LEU A 753 33.30 -11.56 -5.82
N SER A 754 34.29 -10.87 -5.26
CA SER A 754 34.41 -9.40 -5.28
C SER A 754 34.65 -8.81 -6.69
N ASN A 755 35.44 -9.49 -7.52
CA ASN A 755 35.85 -8.97 -8.84
C ASN A 755 34.75 -8.94 -9.91
N SER A 756 33.60 -9.57 -9.68
CA SER A 756 32.49 -9.65 -10.65
C SER A 756 31.24 -8.84 -10.27
N ILE A 757 31.15 -8.37 -9.02
CA ILE A 757 29.92 -7.75 -8.46
C ILE A 757 30.05 -6.20 -8.35
N SER A 758 31.21 -5.66 -8.70
CA SER A 758 31.60 -4.24 -8.57
C SER A 758 30.83 -3.22 -9.45
N THR A 759 29.67 -3.58 -10.02
CA THR A 759 28.82 -2.64 -10.80
C THR A 759 27.57 -2.16 -10.07
N SER A 760 27.34 -2.58 -8.83
CA SER A 760 26.26 -2.01 -7.99
C SER A 760 26.85 -1.16 -6.86
N ARG A 761 26.48 0.13 -6.80
CA ARG A 761 26.91 1.06 -5.75
C ARG A 761 26.64 0.45 -4.36
N PRO A 762 27.61 0.43 -3.43
CA PRO A 762 27.30 0.20 -2.03
C PRO A 762 26.35 1.31 -1.55
N LEU A 763 25.34 0.92 -0.75
CA LEU A 763 24.44 1.84 -0.07
C LEU A 763 25.28 2.84 0.76
N SER A 764 25.29 4.10 0.33
CA SER A 764 25.96 5.19 1.03
C SER A 764 25.30 5.44 2.39
N GLN A 765 26.14 5.78 3.38
CA GLN A 765 25.80 6.18 4.75
C GLN A 765 24.58 7.11 4.87
N PRO A 766 23.86 7.10 6.01
CA PRO A 766 22.69 7.94 6.22
C PRO A 766 23.05 9.41 6.08
N VAL A 767 22.26 10.12 5.28
CA VAL A 767 22.35 11.56 5.05
C VAL A 767 22.06 12.29 6.37
N THR A 768 23.10 12.80 7.01
CA THR A 768 22.98 13.86 8.01
C THR A 768 22.52 15.16 7.33
N SER A 769 21.77 15.95 8.09
CA SER A 769 21.12 17.21 7.71
C SER A 769 21.98 18.18 6.87
N THR A 770 21.27 18.93 6.01
CA THR A 770 21.70 19.91 4.99
C THR A 770 22.74 20.95 5.44
N PRO A 771 23.53 21.51 4.51
CA PRO A 771 23.29 22.90 4.12
C PRO A 771 23.39 23.20 2.61
N GLN A 772 22.95 24.40 2.24
CA GLN A 772 22.70 24.95 0.91
C GLN A 772 23.92 25.10 -0.02
N LYS A 773 23.61 25.02 -1.33
CA LYS A 773 24.20 25.70 -2.51
C LYS A 773 25.66 25.41 -2.90
N LEU A 774 25.81 24.92 -4.13
CA LEU A 774 26.63 25.56 -5.18
C LEU A 774 26.14 25.14 -6.58
N LYS A 775 25.87 26.15 -7.42
CA LYS A 775 25.67 26.02 -8.88
C LYS A 775 27.02 25.68 -9.52
N PHE A 776 27.03 24.95 -10.65
CA PHE A 776 27.52 25.45 -11.95
C PHE A 776 27.40 24.41 -13.10
N THR A 777 26.83 24.91 -14.22
CA THR A 777 27.08 24.64 -15.66
C THR A 777 26.89 23.27 -16.33
N THR A 778 25.82 23.22 -17.13
CA THR A 778 25.73 22.93 -18.58
C THR A 778 26.97 22.38 -19.31
N ILE A 779 26.81 21.24 -19.99
CA ILE A 779 27.46 20.96 -21.28
C ILE A 779 26.39 20.50 -22.28
N THR A 780 26.09 21.40 -23.22
CA THR A 780 25.42 21.15 -24.50
C THR A 780 26.34 20.39 -25.45
N SER A 781 25.87 19.30 -26.08
CA SER A 781 26.45 18.82 -27.34
C SER A 781 25.59 19.29 -28.51
N ARG A 782 25.99 20.43 -29.10
CA ARG A 782 25.60 20.84 -30.45
C ARG A 782 26.12 19.79 -31.44
N ARG A 783 25.27 19.31 -32.36
CA ARG A 783 25.74 18.82 -33.67
C ARG A 783 25.40 19.88 -34.70
N ALA A 784 26.44 20.39 -35.33
CA ALA A 784 26.42 21.40 -36.37
C ALA A 784 25.65 20.90 -37.61
N MET A 785 24.78 21.74 -38.15
CA MET A 785 24.47 21.73 -39.57
C MET A 785 24.90 23.10 -40.13
N THR A 786 25.68 23.00 -41.19
CA THR A 786 26.28 24.05 -42.01
C THR A 786 25.22 24.98 -42.58
N GLN A 787 25.54 26.27 -42.57
CA GLN A 787 24.83 27.34 -43.29
C GLN A 787 24.87 27.08 -44.80
N GLU A 788 23.74 27.25 -45.47
CA GLU A 788 23.72 27.78 -46.84
C GLU A 788 22.43 28.61 -47.06
N ASN A 789 22.68 29.86 -47.40
CA ASN A 789 21.87 30.80 -48.20
C ASN A 789 20.49 31.26 -47.69
N ALA A 790 20.52 32.51 -47.23
CA ALA A 790 19.38 33.40 -47.10
C ALA A 790 18.89 33.87 -48.49
N THR A 791 17.57 33.84 -48.68
CA THR A 791 16.87 34.77 -49.57
C THR A 791 15.60 35.25 -48.88
N THR A 792 15.49 36.57 -48.84
CA THR A 792 14.40 37.40 -48.33
C THR A 792 13.10 37.16 -49.07
N TYR A 793 11.97 37.06 -48.36
CA TYR A 793 10.66 37.34 -48.92
C TYR A 793 9.79 38.13 -47.94
N GLU A 794 9.15 39.13 -48.52
CA GLU A 794 8.42 40.25 -47.94
C GLU A 794 7.04 39.88 -47.37
N ASP A 795 6.50 40.84 -46.64
CA ASP A 795 5.19 40.92 -46.00
C ASP A 795 4.03 40.30 -46.81
N ILE A 796 3.29 39.38 -46.17
CA ILE A 796 1.91 39.09 -46.55
C ILE A 796 1.04 39.11 -45.30
N SER A 797 0.06 40.01 -45.36
CA SER A 797 -0.95 40.35 -44.37
C SER A 797 -1.68 39.15 -43.75
N ILE A 798 -1.83 39.23 -42.44
CA ILE A 798 -2.61 38.37 -41.55
C ILE A 798 -4.07 38.31 -42.01
N VAL A 799 -4.57 37.11 -42.33
CA VAL A 799 -6.00 36.80 -42.30
C VAL A 799 -6.23 35.83 -41.13
N SER A 800 -6.90 36.32 -40.09
CA SER A 800 -7.27 35.56 -38.91
C SER A 800 -8.28 34.46 -39.25
N PHE A 801 -7.90 33.19 -39.11
CA PHE A 801 -8.83 32.06 -39.04
C PHE A 801 -8.92 31.57 -37.60
N SER A 802 -10.13 31.64 -37.02
CA SER A 802 -10.48 31.06 -35.71
C SER A 802 -10.64 29.54 -35.85
N PRO A 803 -9.83 28.71 -35.17
CA PRO A 803 -9.82 27.26 -35.40
C PRO A 803 -10.90 26.48 -34.63
N PHE A 804 -11.93 27.13 -34.07
CA PHE A 804 -12.84 26.50 -33.11
C PHE A 804 -14.33 26.41 -33.53
N GLN A 805 -14.69 26.70 -34.79
CA GLN A 805 -16.10 26.62 -35.22
C GLN A 805 -16.48 25.42 -36.11
N ASP A 806 -15.52 24.68 -36.67
CA ASP A 806 -15.82 23.62 -37.64
C ASP A 806 -15.67 22.18 -37.10
N ILE A 807 -15.89 21.96 -35.80
CA ILE A 807 -15.86 20.62 -35.19
C ILE A 807 -17.27 19.96 -35.19
N GLU A 808 -18.33 20.70 -35.53
CA GLU A 808 -19.71 20.20 -35.61
C GLU A 808 -20.18 19.75 -37.00
N LYS A 809 -19.30 19.75 -38.01
CA LYS A 809 -19.54 19.11 -39.32
C LYS A 809 -18.52 18.01 -39.57
#